data_AF-A0AAU2RAS7-F1
#
_entry.id   AF-A0AAU2RAS7-F1
#
_cell.length_a   1.000
_cell.length_b   1.000
_cell.length_c   1.000
_cell.angle_alpha   90.00
_cell.angle_beta   90.00
_cell.angle_gamma   90.00
#
_symmetry.space_group_name_H-M   'P 1'
#
loop_
_entity.id
_entity.type
_entity.pdbx_description
1 polymer ?
#
loop_
_entity_poly.entity_id
_entity_poly.type
_entity_poly.pdbx_seq_one_letter_code
_entity_poly.pdbx_strand_id
1 'polypeptide(L)'
;MLPLSRRSFLGAAGFTAVAGAGLLSASATAAWAGSTGATRTFTHPGLLHTAADLDRLKAAVAAKESPVHDGYLALAAHARSKSTYTIQNTGRITSWGRGPSNFMGQAVADSAAAHQNALMWCVTGDRAHADKARDILNAWSASLTMITGADGPLGAGLQAFKFVNAAELLRYSGYDGWTDADIARCERSFLDVWYPAVSGYMLYANGNWDLTALQTVLAIGVFCEEPVLFEDALRFAAAGAGNGGVAGRIVTAAGQGQESGRDQGHEQLAVGLLGDAAQVAWNQGVDLWGFDGHRLLANAEYAARYNLGGDVPFTPDLDRTGKYLKKTVSAVGRGTLPPVYEMYYAHYAGVRGLDAPAVEAAVFRGANGARVVEGGNDDLPGFGTFAHAGSAAPASTPAPRPPAGVTAVGAREAVTVAWLPSAWATGYDILRSTRPEGPYEKVATGLDEPTYTDTDVRGGRTYYYTVTAANSRGFSGTSSPAAASAGLPEPWSSQDLGTVRVPGSAAFDGERFVLRASGTADTYHLAHVPLRGDGTVTARIVWPLSSQYSKIGVTLRDSLDAGAVHASMLIQGLPLHTWSGVWSVREVAGGDISATGSTPVPPSQQQAITTSAAFPISSLGTLPQSATPLQAPYVEGAGDGYRLRAPYWVRVTRRGRRCIGAMSPDGIHWTEVGSTEVELGRSVYAGPVLTSCLGVDEEYAETGTGAFDNVSVVSAAQGEVWSVARPARRVTDLRATAGADAVELAWTDPDLSARYRVLRATHADGPYLTIATGVAPVGFGARLRYADATGAPGTTYHYVVTKTNSGGRGPRSKPAAAPTPSPSRPQLTSSTGAFANAGDAFAYLIRASHEPVRFTASGLPDGLRVDRRTGLVSGTPTRTGEFTVTLTAGNAAGDGTGTLTLTVGTPPPAPWTYGDLGDPVLDDRLFGTLGVVAVSTPGSTSYEEDGTFVVRGAGVDLTVNNQGMTGQFVRRPITGDCEAVVRLDSRTGATADRVGLLMAKSLSPFDQAAGAIVSGGTSAQLMLRTTVAGRSAFTGDAKVTTPCLLRLKRTGTLFAAAVSTDGGVTFTPLAEGEIPGFGDAPYHVGLVVCSRSPLTHGTARFSEVSITPT
;
A
#
# COMPACT_ATOMS: atom_id res chain seq x y z
N MET A 1 9.07 31.09 -38.68
CA MET A 1 9.50 31.52 -37.33
C MET A 1 9.95 30.28 -36.60
N LEU A 2 11.27 30.15 -36.41
CA LEU A 2 11.92 28.96 -35.85
C LEU A 2 11.90 29.00 -34.31
N PRO A 3 11.74 27.85 -33.63
CA PRO A 3 11.84 27.77 -32.17
C PRO A 3 13.31 27.89 -31.75
N LEU A 4 13.54 28.70 -30.71
CA LEU A 4 14.86 28.99 -30.16
C LEU A 4 15.44 27.74 -29.49
N SER A 5 16.54 27.24 -30.06
CA SER A 5 17.38 26.18 -29.51
C SER A 5 18.43 26.76 -28.54
N ARG A 6 18.70 26.00 -27.46
CA ARG A 6 19.77 26.26 -26.49
C ARG A 6 21.14 26.18 -27.17
N ARG A 7 21.77 27.31 -27.52
CA ARG A 7 23.25 27.51 -27.58
C ARG A 7 23.62 28.88 -28.16
N SER A 8 24.07 29.79 -27.30
CA SER A 8 25.10 30.78 -27.64
C SER A 8 25.44 31.63 -26.41
N PHE A 9 26.59 31.38 -25.78
CA PHE A 9 27.49 32.41 -25.24
C PHE A 9 28.83 31.73 -24.88
N LEU A 10 29.89 32.10 -25.59
CA LEU A 10 31.29 31.73 -25.34
C LEU A 10 32.07 33.03 -25.15
N GLY A 11 32.76 33.17 -24.01
CA GLY A 11 33.71 34.25 -23.76
C GLY A 11 34.14 34.35 -22.30
N ALA A 12 35.38 33.94 -22.01
CA ALA A 12 36.18 34.12 -20.79
C ALA A 12 35.99 33.13 -19.61
N ALA A 13 36.75 32.02 -19.74
CA ALA A 13 37.33 31.09 -18.77
C ALA A 13 37.28 31.41 -17.26
N GLY A 14 36.96 30.38 -16.46
CA GLY A 14 37.58 30.23 -15.13
C GLY A 14 36.87 29.47 -14.01
N PHE A 15 35.77 28.73 -14.20
CA PHE A 15 35.27 27.81 -13.15
C PHE A 15 34.58 26.58 -13.76
N THR A 16 35.04 25.40 -13.37
CA THR A 16 34.46 24.09 -13.70
C THR A 16 33.03 23.99 -13.18
N ALA A 17 32.07 23.97 -14.10
CA ALA A 17 30.67 23.69 -13.85
C ALA A 17 30.47 22.20 -13.49
N VAL A 18 30.14 21.92 -12.23
CA VAL A 18 29.37 20.73 -11.85
C VAL A 18 27.92 21.05 -12.23
N ALA A 19 27.51 20.64 -13.43
CA ALA A 19 26.11 20.68 -13.81
C ALA A 19 25.35 19.66 -12.94
N GLY A 20 24.41 20.17 -12.15
CA GLY A 20 23.54 19.39 -11.28
C GLY A 20 22.74 18.36 -12.08
N ALA A 21 23.17 17.10 -12.01
CA ALA A 21 22.27 15.98 -12.09
C ALA A 21 21.34 16.06 -10.87
N GLY A 22 20.03 16.04 -11.09
CA GLY A 22 19.05 15.79 -10.04
C GLY A 22 19.31 14.40 -9.46
N LEU A 23 20.18 14.35 -8.45
CA LEU A 23 20.60 13.14 -7.77
C LEU A 23 19.60 12.87 -6.64
N LEU A 24 18.62 12.00 -6.87
CA LEU A 24 17.71 11.52 -5.83
C LEU A 24 18.06 10.11 -5.38
N SER A 25 18.27 10.06 -4.08
CA SER A 25 18.59 8.96 -3.19
C SER A 25 17.54 7.85 -3.19
N ALA A 26 17.93 6.62 -3.52
CA ALA A 26 17.14 5.42 -3.21
C ALA A 26 17.44 4.87 -1.79
N SER A 27 18.29 5.56 -1.04
CA SER A 27 18.82 5.15 0.27
C SER A 27 18.36 6.09 1.37
N ALA A 28 17.05 6.18 1.58
CA ALA A 28 16.53 6.64 2.86
C ALA A 28 16.52 5.45 3.81
N THR A 29 17.68 5.12 4.37
CA THR A 29 17.74 4.08 5.39
C THR A 29 17.85 4.66 6.75
N ALA A 30 16.96 4.17 7.58
CA ALA A 30 16.88 4.62 8.92
C ALA A 30 17.84 3.80 9.77
N ALA A 31 18.85 4.50 10.29
CA ALA A 31 19.66 4.04 11.38
C ALA A 31 19.17 4.72 12.66
N TRP A 32 18.98 3.99 13.76
CA TRP A 32 18.93 4.49 15.14
C TRP A 32 19.34 3.33 16.08
N ALA A 33 20.34 3.38 16.95
CA ALA A 33 20.33 4.20 18.14
C ALA A 33 21.45 3.76 19.10
N GLY A 34 21.80 4.70 19.98
CA GLY A 34 22.70 4.65 21.13
C GLY A 34 23.57 5.92 21.03
N SER A 35 23.53 6.94 21.89
CA SER A 35 23.18 7.05 23.31
C SER A 35 22.61 8.45 23.68
N THR A 36 21.79 8.51 24.75
CA THR A 36 21.53 9.68 25.64
C THR A 36 21.38 11.08 25.00
N GLY A 37 20.57 11.22 23.95
CA GLY A 37 20.08 12.51 23.44
C GLY A 37 18.59 12.39 23.15
N ALA A 38 17.80 13.37 23.60
CA ALA A 38 16.35 13.34 23.75
C ALA A 38 15.58 12.66 22.59
N THR A 39 14.64 11.76 22.95
CA THR A 39 13.51 11.37 22.09
C THR A 39 12.86 12.66 21.56
N ARG A 40 12.59 12.77 20.26
CA ARG A 40 11.91 13.93 19.68
C ARG A 40 10.62 14.18 20.47
N THR A 41 10.57 15.30 21.18
CA THR A 41 9.38 15.71 21.94
C THR A 41 8.46 16.47 21.01
N PHE A 42 7.21 16.03 20.89
CA PHE A 42 6.22 16.71 20.09
C PHE A 42 5.67 17.94 20.81
N THR A 43 5.25 18.93 20.01
CA THR A 43 4.50 20.09 20.51
C THR A 43 3.02 19.84 20.39
N HIS A 44 2.28 20.18 21.45
CA HIS A 44 0.84 20.02 21.55
C HIS A 44 0.16 21.28 22.11
N PRO A 45 -0.99 21.70 21.55
CA PRO A 45 -1.46 21.27 20.24
C PRO A 45 -0.43 21.67 19.17
N GLY A 46 -0.17 20.81 18.19
CA GLY A 46 0.85 21.06 17.17
C GLY A 46 0.62 20.34 15.85
N LEU A 47 -0.62 20.01 15.53
CA LEU A 47 -1.03 19.56 14.20
C LEU A 47 -1.26 20.77 13.28
N LEU A 48 -2.48 21.04 12.83
CA LEU A 48 -2.77 22.22 12.01
C LEU A 48 -2.70 23.54 12.80
N HIS A 49 -2.92 23.49 14.11
CA HIS A 49 -2.96 24.68 14.98
C HIS A 49 -2.09 24.52 16.21
N THR A 50 -1.31 25.55 16.51
CA THR A 50 -0.59 25.69 17.78
C THR A 50 -1.45 26.39 18.83
N ALA A 51 -1.04 26.36 20.10
CA ALA A 51 -1.69 27.15 21.15
C ALA A 51 -1.75 28.65 20.80
N ALA A 52 -0.67 29.20 20.22
CA ALA A 52 -0.61 30.59 19.79
C ALA A 52 -1.57 30.90 18.63
N ASP A 53 -1.77 29.95 17.71
CA ASP A 53 -2.79 30.10 16.66
C ASP A 53 -4.19 30.16 17.29
N LEU A 54 -4.53 29.23 18.18
CA LEU A 54 -5.84 29.18 18.82
C LEU A 54 -6.13 30.45 19.64
N ASP A 55 -5.14 30.97 20.36
CA ASP A 55 -5.24 32.24 21.09
C ASP A 55 -5.51 33.42 20.14
N ARG A 56 -4.80 33.48 19.00
CA ARG A 56 -5.03 34.49 17.95
C ARG A 56 -6.46 34.39 17.41
N LEU A 57 -6.92 33.18 17.07
CA LEU A 57 -8.26 32.96 16.53
C LEU A 57 -9.34 33.39 17.55
N LYS A 58 -9.19 32.97 18.80
CA LYS A 58 -10.12 33.33 19.89
C LYS A 58 -10.18 34.83 20.13
N ALA A 59 -9.02 35.51 20.15
CA ALA A 59 -8.96 36.96 20.30
C ALA A 59 -9.65 37.69 19.14
N ALA A 60 -9.36 37.30 17.90
CA ALA A 60 -9.96 37.90 16.72
C ALA A 60 -11.49 37.68 16.66
N VAL A 61 -11.97 36.50 17.03
CA VAL A 61 -13.42 36.21 17.11
C VAL A 61 -14.09 37.06 18.19
N ALA A 62 -13.48 37.15 19.38
CA ALA A 62 -14.01 37.97 20.47
C ALA A 62 -14.04 39.47 20.13
N ALA A 63 -13.02 39.95 19.41
CA ALA A 63 -12.90 41.33 18.95
C ALA A 63 -13.71 41.64 17.67
N LYS A 64 -14.28 40.61 17.02
CA LYS A 64 -14.93 40.70 15.71
C LYS A 64 -14.02 41.26 14.61
N GLU A 65 -12.76 40.84 14.62
CA GLU A 65 -11.73 41.32 13.70
C GLU A 65 -11.75 40.58 12.36
N SER A 66 -12.04 41.31 11.28
CA SER A 66 -11.93 40.80 9.91
C SER A 66 -10.46 40.65 9.50
N PRO A 67 -10.10 39.62 8.70
CA PRO A 67 -10.99 38.66 8.05
C PRO A 67 -11.27 37.37 8.85
N VAL A 68 -10.59 37.16 9.98
CA VAL A 68 -10.71 35.92 10.77
C VAL A 68 -12.14 35.74 11.28
N HIS A 69 -12.77 36.81 11.77
CA HIS A 69 -14.16 36.79 12.22
C HIS A 69 -15.14 36.44 11.09
N ASP A 70 -14.89 36.90 9.86
CA ASP A 70 -15.76 36.58 8.70
C ASP A 70 -15.68 35.08 8.36
N GLY A 71 -14.48 34.50 8.41
CA GLY A 71 -14.29 33.06 8.32
C GLY A 71 -14.99 32.29 9.46
N TYR A 72 -14.92 32.79 10.69
CA TYR A 72 -15.63 32.22 11.83
C TYR A 72 -17.15 32.22 11.60
N LEU A 73 -17.73 33.29 11.04
CA LEU A 73 -19.15 33.33 10.72
C LEU A 73 -19.53 32.25 9.68
N ALA A 74 -18.68 32.02 8.68
CA ALA A 74 -18.87 30.95 7.71
C ALA A 74 -18.79 29.55 8.36
N LEU A 75 -17.82 29.33 9.25
CA LEU A 75 -17.70 28.11 10.05
C LEU A 75 -18.93 27.90 10.93
N ALA A 76 -19.31 28.90 11.72
CA ALA A 76 -20.43 28.85 12.65
C ALA A 76 -21.77 28.61 11.94
N ALA A 77 -21.94 29.10 10.71
CA ALA A 77 -23.15 28.86 9.91
C ALA A 77 -23.25 27.42 9.39
N HIS A 78 -22.13 26.72 9.21
CA HIS A 78 -22.10 25.40 8.59
C HIS A 78 -22.81 24.33 9.45
N ALA A 79 -23.58 23.45 8.81
CA ALA A 79 -24.42 22.47 9.50
C ALA A 79 -23.61 21.46 10.35
N ARG A 80 -22.39 21.11 9.90
CA ARG A 80 -21.51 20.20 10.63
C ARG A 80 -20.76 20.89 11.79
N SER A 81 -20.81 22.22 11.89
CA SER A 81 -20.23 22.97 13.01
C SER A 81 -21.18 23.14 14.18
N LYS A 82 -22.43 22.67 14.08
CA LYS A 82 -23.43 22.80 15.15
C LYS A 82 -23.23 21.71 16.20
N SER A 83 -23.28 22.08 17.49
CA SER A 83 -23.27 21.12 18.60
C SER A 83 -24.48 20.18 18.59
N THR A 84 -25.55 20.53 17.86
CA THR A 84 -26.73 19.70 17.63
C THR A 84 -26.59 18.71 16.45
N TYR A 85 -25.41 18.63 15.82
CA TYR A 85 -25.16 17.68 14.73
C TYR A 85 -25.48 16.22 15.12
N THR A 86 -26.21 15.53 14.24
CA THR A 86 -26.54 14.11 14.40
C THR A 86 -25.37 13.24 13.95
N ILE A 87 -24.76 12.53 14.89
CA ILE A 87 -23.66 11.58 14.64
C ILE A 87 -24.16 10.47 13.73
N GLN A 88 -23.41 10.16 12.68
CA GLN A 88 -23.79 9.15 11.71
C GLN A 88 -23.42 7.74 12.16
N ASN A 89 -22.28 7.57 12.84
CA ASN A 89 -21.92 6.30 13.47
C ASN A 89 -22.62 6.12 14.82
N THR A 90 -23.58 5.20 14.88
CA THR A 90 -24.32 4.83 16.10
C THR A 90 -23.58 3.79 16.96
N GLY A 91 -22.27 3.63 16.77
CA GLY A 91 -21.44 2.63 17.45
C GLY A 91 -21.54 1.22 16.86
N ARG A 92 -22.08 1.09 15.64
CA ARG A 92 -22.32 -0.20 14.97
C ARG A 92 -21.52 -0.40 13.68
N ILE A 93 -20.80 0.63 13.23
CA ILE A 93 -19.97 0.55 12.03
C ILE A 93 -18.64 -0.12 12.41
N THR A 94 -18.53 -1.42 12.12
CA THR A 94 -17.32 -2.21 12.41
C THR A 94 -16.33 -2.24 11.26
N SER A 95 -16.76 -1.93 10.04
CA SER A 95 -15.89 -1.76 8.88
C SER A 95 -16.30 -0.54 8.08
N TRP A 96 -15.30 0.11 7.46
CA TRP A 96 -15.50 1.24 6.56
C TRP A 96 -14.68 1.00 5.29
N GLY A 97 -15.16 1.45 4.13
CA GLY A 97 -14.43 1.28 2.88
C GLY A 97 -14.87 2.15 1.72
N ARG A 98 -14.02 2.22 0.71
CA ARG A 98 -14.25 2.95 -0.55
C ARG A 98 -13.75 2.11 -1.72
N GLY A 99 -14.56 2.04 -2.79
CA GLY A 99 -14.27 1.20 -3.95
C GLY A 99 -14.16 -0.30 -3.62
N PRO A 100 -15.22 -0.96 -3.11
CA PRO A 100 -16.62 -0.50 -3.01
C PRO A 100 -16.92 0.37 -1.78
N SER A 101 -17.90 1.26 -1.89
CA SER A 101 -18.30 2.13 -0.78
C SER A 101 -19.00 1.35 0.33
N ASN A 102 -18.50 1.50 1.56
CA ASN A 102 -19.03 0.93 2.78
C ASN A 102 -18.98 2.00 3.88
N PHE A 103 -20.13 2.60 4.22
CA PHE A 103 -20.26 3.72 5.16
C PHE A 103 -19.37 4.95 4.87
N MET A 104 -19.01 5.17 3.59
CA MET A 104 -18.13 6.26 3.16
C MET A 104 -18.66 7.64 3.59
N GLY A 105 -19.92 7.94 3.27
CA GLY A 105 -20.52 9.26 3.53
C GLY A 105 -20.61 9.60 5.02
N GLN A 106 -20.80 8.59 5.86
CA GLN A 106 -20.86 8.72 7.32
C GLN A 106 -19.52 9.18 7.88
N ALA A 107 -18.41 8.56 7.46
CA ALA A 107 -17.08 8.98 7.90
C ALA A 107 -16.69 10.37 7.39
N VAL A 108 -17.06 10.71 6.15
CA VAL A 108 -16.82 12.06 5.58
C VAL A 108 -17.54 13.12 6.43
N ALA A 109 -18.81 12.90 6.75
CA ALA A 109 -19.62 13.83 7.53
C ALA A 109 -19.15 13.92 9.00
N ASP A 110 -18.94 12.79 9.67
CA ASP A 110 -18.55 12.74 11.08
C ASP A 110 -17.12 13.29 11.29
N SER A 111 -16.17 12.98 10.42
CA SER A 111 -14.79 13.51 10.55
C SER A 111 -14.73 15.02 10.37
N ALA A 112 -15.48 15.58 9.42
CA ALA A 112 -15.62 17.02 9.27
C ALA A 112 -16.33 17.66 10.48
N ALA A 113 -17.40 17.04 10.98
CA ALA A 113 -18.14 17.54 12.14
C ALA A 113 -17.29 17.51 13.41
N ALA A 114 -16.51 16.46 13.65
CA ALA A 114 -15.60 16.37 14.78
C ALA A 114 -14.57 17.51 14.76
N HIS A 115 -13.91 17.73 13.62
CA HIS A 115 -12.91 18.79 13.48
C HIS A 115 -13.53 20.19 13.65
N GLN A 116 -14.65 20.45 12.98
CA GLN A 116 -15.33 21.75 13.04
C GLN A 116 -15.85 22.06 14.44
N ASN A 117 -16.44 21.09 15.16
CA ASN A 117 -16.88 21.30 16.54
C ASN A 117 -15.69 21.47 17.50
N ALA A 118 -14.58 20.77 17.31
CA ALA A 118 -13.37 20.99 18.12
C ALA A 118 -12.81 22.41 17.94
N LEU A 119 -12.82 22.94 16.71
CA LEU A 119 -12.47 24.34 16.44
C LEU A 119 -13.46 25.33 17.09
N MET A 120 -14.76 25.09 16.95
CA MET A 120 -15.81 25.91 17.60
C MET A 120 -15.59 25.95 19.12
N TRP A 121 -15.28 24.83 19.76
CA TRP A 121 -14.92 24.77 21.17
C TRP A 121 -13.72 25.68 21.48
N CYS A 122 -12.62 25.54 20.75
CA CYS A 122 -11.39 26.28 21.04
C CYS A 122 -11.58 27.81 20.99
N VAL A 123 -12.44 28.32 20.09
CA VAL A 123 -12.65 29.77 19.94
C VAL A 123 -13.83 30.33 20.73
N THR A 124 -14.87 29.55 21.01
CA THR A 124 -16.06 30.03 21.73
C THR A 124 -16.05 29.70 23.21
N GLY A 125 -15.38 28.61 23.61
CA GLY A 125 -15.48 28.04 24.95
C GLY A 125 -16.83 27.39 25.27
N ASP A 126 -17.73 27.20 24.29
CA ASP A 126 -18.99 26.49 24.50
C ASP A 126 -18.76 24.96 24.54
N ARG A 127 -18.91 24.41 25.74
CA ARG A 127 -18.71 22.99 26.06
C ARG A 127 -19.52 22.05 25.17
N ALA A 128 -20.70 22.46 24.69
CA ALA A 128 -21.54 21.60 23.87
C ALA A 128 -20.86 21.17 22.56
N HIS A 129 -19.97 22.02 22.01
CA HIS A 129 -19.17 21.66 20.84
C HIS A 129 -18.07 20.64 21.18
N ALA A 130 -17.40 20.80 22.32
CA ALA A 130 -16.40 19.83 22.78
C ALA A 130 -17.01 18.45 23.04
N ASP A 131 -18.16 18.41 23.72
CA ASP A 131 -18.92 17.19 23.96
C ASP A 131 -19.31 16.51 22.64
N LYS A 132 -19.77 17.28 21.64
CA LYS A 132 -20.11 16.73 20.31
C LYS A 132 -18.90 16.09 19.62
N ALA A 133 -17.75 16.77 19.60
CA ALA A 133 -16.55 16.24 18.98
C ALA A 133 -16.04 14.99 19.71
N ARG A 134 -16.05 14.97 21.05
CA ARG A 134 -15.74 13.79 21.87
C ARG A 134 -16.65 12.61 21.52
N ASP A 135 -17.96 12.82 21.45
CA ASP A 135 -18.92 11.75 21.21
C ASP A 135 -18.72 11.09 19.84
N ILE A 136 -18.38 11.89 18.81
CA ILE A 136 -18.05 11.36 17.48
C ILE A 136 -16.78 10.51 17.56
N LEU A 137 -15.69 11.03 18.15
CA LEU A 137 -14.42 10.29 18.27
C LEU A 137 -14.58 8.99 19.08
N ASN A 138 -15.38 9.03 20.14
CA ASN A 138 -15.67 7.87 20.97
C ASN A 138 -16.49 6.81 20.20
N ALA A 139 -17.48 7.21 19.41
CA ALA A 139 -18.27 6.29 18.60
C ALA A 139 -17.41 5.53 17.58
N TRP A 140 -16.54 6.24 16.85
CA TRP A 140 -15.65 5.63 15.86
C TRP A 140 -14.55 4.78 16.49
N SER A 141 -13.87 5.28 17.54
CA SER A 141 -12.80 4.54 18.22
C SER A 141 -13.27 3.27 18.93
N ALA A 142 -14.55 3.19 19.31
CA ALA A 142 -15.11 2.01 19.96
C ALA A 142 -15.61 0.94 18.98
N SER A 143 -16.01 1.31 17.76
CA SER A 143 -16.72 0.41 16.85
C SER A 143 -15.88 -0.04 15.65
N LEU A 144 -15.08 0.83 15.05
CA LEU A 144 -14.38 0.52 13.80
C LEU A 144 -13.19 -0.42 14.04
N THR A 145 -13.13 -1.52 13.31
CA THR A 145 -12.06 -2.52 13.40
C THR A 145 -11.36 -2.80 12.08
N MET A 146 -11.89 -2.31 10.94
CA MET A 146 -11.31 -2.61 9.62
C MET A 146 -11.57 -1.52 8.57
N ILE A 147 -10.57 -1.32 7.70
CA ILE A 147 -10.66 -0.52 6.46
C ILE A 147 -10.67 -1.44 5.23
N THR A 148 -11.63 -1.26 4.32
CA THR A 148 -11.83 -2.11 3.14
C THR A 148 -11.89 -1.33 1.81
N GLY A 149 -11.73 -2.04 0.69
CA GLY A 149 -11.84 -1.49 -0.67
C GLY A 149 -10.53 -0.88 -1.20
N ALA A 150 -10.39 -0.81 -2.53
CA ALA A 150 -9.16 -0.29 -3.15
C ALA A 150 -8.86 1.17 -2.82
N ASP A 151 -9.92 1.96 -2.65
CA ASP A 151 -9.83 3.37 -2.27
C ASP A 151 -9.92 3.54 -0.75
N GLY A 152 -9.98 2.45 0.00
CA GLY A 152 -9.91 2.44 1.46
C GLY A 152 -8.72 3.24 1.98
N PRO A 153 -7.47 2.99 1.51
CA PRO A 153 -6.32 3.80 1.88
C PRO A 153 -6.49 5.30 1.58
N LEU A 154 -7.05 5.66 0.42
CA LEU A 154 -7.28 7.06 0.05
C LEU A 154 -8.19 7.75 1.06
N GLY A 155 -9.38 7.21 1.29
CA GLY A 155 -10.33 7.85 2.21
C GLY A 155 -9.90 7.74 3.67
N ALA A 156 -9.23 6.66 4.08
CA ALA A 156 -8.61 6.59 5.40
C ALA A 156 -7.66 7.77 5.64
N GLY A 157 -6.81 8.11 4.67
CA GLY A 157 -5.92 9.27 4.75
C GLY A 157 -6.60 10.65 4.71
N LEU A 158 -7.87 10.73 4.28
CA LEU A 158 -8.64 11.98 4.27
C LEU A 158 -9.45 12.15 5.56
N GLN A 159 -10.12 11.08 6.00
CA GLN A 159 -11.00 11.10 7.17
C GLN A 159 -10.22 11.02 8.48
N ALA A 160 -9.20 10.15 8.57
CA ALA A 160 -8.39 10.02 9.78
C ALA A 160 -7.66 11.32 10.11
N PHE A 161 -7.13 12.03 9.10
CA PHE A 161 -6.47 13.33 9.32
C PHE A 161 -7.35 14.33 10.08
N LYS A 162 -8.62 14.46 9.70
CA LYS A 162 -9.59 15.33 10.37
C LYS A 162 -9.95 14.83 11.78
N PHE A 163 -10.12 13.51 11.96
CA PHE A 163 -10.35 12.95 13.28
C PHE A 163 -9.18 13.19 14.25
N VAL A 164 -7.95 13.01 13.78
CA VAL A 164 -6.74 13.21 14.61
C VAL A 164 -6.57 14.68 14.96
N ASN A 165 -6.85 15.61 14.04
CA ASN A 165 -6.88 17.04 14.36
C ASN A 165 -7.95 17.40 15.40
N ALA A 166 -9.16 16.82 15.30
CA ALA A 166 -10.19 17.01 16.32
C ALA A 166 -9.76 16.49 17.69
N ALA A 167 -9.16 15.30 17.74
CA ALA A 167 -8.64 14.67 18.95
C ALA A 167 -7.54 15.52 19.60
N GLU A 168 -6.57 15.99 18.82
CA GLU A 168 -5.51 16.89 19.27
C GLU A 168 -6.08 18.16 19.92
N LEU A 169 -7.00 18.84 19.22
CA LEU A 169 -7.61 20.05 19.73
C LEU A 169 -8.35 19.80 21.05
N LEU A 170 -9.13 18.73 21.18
CA LEU A 170 -9.83 18.42 22.42
C LEU A 170 -8.87 18.12 23.58
N ARG A 171 -7.85 17.28 23.35
CA ARG A 171 -6.91 16.84 24.40
C ARG A 171 -6.11 18.00 24.98
N TYR A 172 -5.74 18.98 24.14
CA TYR A 172 -4.78 20.02 24.51
C TYR A 172 -5.36 21.44 24.58
N SER A 173 -6.69 21.60 24.59
CA SER A 173 -7.37 22.91 24.74
C SER A 173 -7.96 23.16 26.14
N GLY A 174 -7.68 22.28 27.11
CA GLY A 174 -8.20 22.40 28.48
C GLY A 174 -9.61 21.85 28.69
N TYR A 175 -10.13 21.05 27.75
CA TYR A 175 -11.39 20.33 27.92
C TYR A 175 -11.21 19.12 28.87
N ASP A 176 -12.03 19.05 29.92
CA ASP A 176 -11.95 18.02 30.97
C ASP A 176 -12.94 16.86 30.78
N GLY A 177 -13.79 16.91 29.74
CA GLY A 177 -14.86 15.95 29.52
C GLY A 177 -14.44 14.69 28.76
N TRP A 178 -13.16 14.51 28.47
CA TRP A 178 -12.61 13.33 27.78
C TRP A 178 -11.70 12.55 28.70
N THR A 179 -12.08 11.31 29.03
CA THR A 179 -11.35 10.50 30.01
C THR A 179 -10.04 9.95 29.43
N ASP A 180 -9.04 9.72 30.27
CA ASP A 180 -7.77 9.09 29.85
C ASP A 180 -7.99 7.72 29.18
N ALA A 181 -8.99 6.96 29.63
CA ALA A 181 -9.35 5.68 29.05
C ALA A 181 -9.91 5.81 27.62
N ASP A 182 -10.73 6.85 27.38
CA ASP A 182 -11.25 7.15 26.05
C ASP A 182 -10.16 7.67 25.11
N ILE A 183 -9.27 8.53 25.61
CA ILE A 183 -8.10 9.02 24.86
C ILE A 183 -7.23 7.83 24.45
N ALA A 184 -6.89 6.94 25.39
CA ALA A 184 -6.09 5.76 25.10
C ALA A 184 -6.78 4.80 24.11
N ARG A 185 -8.12 4.69 24.12
CA ARG A 185 -8.86 3.94 23.09
C ARG A 185 -8.77 4.62 21.73
N CYS A 186 -8.88 5.94 21.68
CA CYS A 186 -8.77 6.71 20.45
C CYS A 186 -7.37 6.58 19.83
N GLU A 187 -6.31 6.70 20.62
CA GLU A 187 -4.93 6.43 20.20
C GLU A 187 -4.78 5.02 19.63
N ARG A 188 -5.30 4.00 20.33
CA ARG A 188 -5.30 2.62 19.81
C ARG A 188 -6.01 2.53 18.47
N SER A 189 -7.21 3.10 18.32
CA SER A 189 -7.93 3.10 17.04
C SER A 189 -7.10 3.70 15.90
N PHE A 190 -6.42 4.84 16.12
CA PHE A 190 -5.53 5.42 15.12
C PHE A 190 -4.36 4.50 14.76
N LEU A 191 -3.72 3.87 15.74
CA LEU A 191 -2.56 3.01 15.52
C LEU A 191 -2.88 1.59 15.05
N ASP A 192 -4.08 1.08 15.34
CA ASP A 192 -4.51 -0.31 15.08
C ASP A 192 -5.37 -0.46 13.83
N VAL A 193 -6.08 0.59 13.43
CA VAL A 193 -7.06 0.52 12.36
C VAL A 193 -6.72 1.49 11.23
N TRP A 194 -6.53 2.77 11.56
CA TRP A 194 -6.30 3.79 10.54
C TRP A 194 -4.88 3.77 9.98
N TYR A 195 -3.86 3.69 10.84
CA TYR A 195 -2.46 3.69 10.42
C TYR A 195 -2.13 2.51 9.50
N PRO A 196 -2.46 1.24 9.80
CA PRO A 196 -2.16 0.12 8.90
C PRO A 196 -2.70 0.33 7.49
N ALA A 197 -3.83 1.03 7.34
CA ALA A 197 -4.44 1.29 6.04
C ALA A 197 -3.68 2.29 5.16
N VAL A 198 -2.89 3.19 5.76
CA VAL A 198 -2.11 4.24 5.07
C VAL A 198 -0.60 4.00 5.13
N SER A 199 -0.15 3.02 5.92
CA SER A 199 1.24 2.82 6.31
C SER A 199 2.22 2.45 5.20
N GLY A 200 1.74 2.02 4.03
CA GLY A 200 2.59 1.62 2.91
C GLY A 200 2.80 2.66 1.84
N TYR A 201 2.18 3.82 2.00
CA TYR A 201 1.97 4.74 0.90
C TYR A 201 1.29 3.99 -0.27
N MET A 202 1.04 4.68 -1.37
CA MET A 202 0.31 4.15 -2.51
C MET A 202 1.16 4.30 -3.76
N LEU A 203 2.33 3.64 -3.74
CA LEU A 203 3.32 3.62 -4.84
C LEU A 203 2.77 3.13 -6.19
N TYR A 204 1.57 2.58 -6.16
CA TYR A 204 0.80 2.08 -7.30
C TYR A 204 -0.24 3.09 -7.82
N ALA A 205 -0.34 4.28 -7.21
CA ALA A 205 -1.36 5.27 -7.50
C ALA A 205 -0.76 6.66 -7.76
N ASN A 206 -1.65 7.53 -8.21
CA ASN A 206 -1.48 8.96 -8.36
C ASN A 206 -0.98 9.65 -7.08
N GLY A 207 -0.23 10.75 -7.21
CA GLY A 207 0.50 11.37 -6.09
C GLY A 207 -0.40 11.88 -4.97
N ASN A 208 -1.66 12.22 -5.27
CA ASN A 208 -2.61 12.63 -4.25
C ASN A 208 -2.90 11.52 -3.22
N TRP A 209 -2.82 10.23 -3.60
CA TRP A 209 -3.01 9.12 -2.66
C TRP A 209 -1.88 9.04 -1.63
N ASP A 210 -0.64 9.10 -2.09
CA ASP A 210 0.53 9.15 -1.23
C ASP A 210 0.47 10.34 -0.25
N LEU A 211 -0.05 11.50 -0.69
CA LEU A 211 -0.18 12.68 0.15
C LEU A 211 -1.25 12.55 1.25
N THR A 212 -2.37 11.84 1.01
CA THR A 212 -3.35 11.60 2.08
C THR A 212 -2.77 10.68 3.16
N ALA A 213 -1.96 9.70 2.77
CA ALA A 213 -1.18 8.89 3.70
C ALA A 213 -0.16 9.73 4.46
N LEU A 214 0.63 10.55 3.75
CA LEU A 214 1.68 11.40 4.34
C LEU A 214 1.13 12.29 5.46
N GLN A 215 0.11 13.11 5.20
CA GLN A 215 -0.45 14.03 6.21
C GLN A 215 -1.01 13.27 7.42
N THR A 216 -1.61 12.09 7.19
CA THR A 216 -2.25 11.30 8.24
C THR A 216 -1.22 10.61 9.11
N VAL A 217 -0.18 10.03 8.52
CA VAL A 217 0.91 9.39 9.28
C VAL A 217 1.65 10.43 10.12
N LEU A 218 1.88 11.64 9.61
CA LEU A 218 2.42 12.74 10.41
C LEU A 218 1.50 13.07 11.61
N ALA A 219 0.20 13.21 11.36
CA ALA A 219 -0.76 13.57 12.40
C ALA A 219 -0.87 12.48 13.49
N ILE A 220 -0.97 11.21 13.10
CA ILE A 220 -0.97 10.06 14.03
C ILE A 220 0.35 10.01 14.79
N GLY A 221 1.47 10.22 14.10
CA GLY A 221 2.81 10.26 14.70
C GLY A 221 2.92 11.25 15.85
N VAL A 222 2.39 12.46 15.66
CA VAL A 222 2.35 13.51 16.68
C VAL A 222 1.37 13.15 17.80
N PHE A 223 0.09 12.95 17.51
CA PHE A 223 -0.96 12.74 18.53
C PHE A 223 -0.71 11.51 19.41
N CYS A 224 -0.12 10.45 18.85
CA CYS A 224 0.14 9.19 19.56
C CYS A 224 1.57 9.08 20.14
N GLU A 225 2.39 10.14 20.08
CA GLU A 225 3.77 10.14 20.59
C GLU A 225 4.64 9.04 19.93
N GLU A 226 4.55 8.94 18.60
CA GLU A 226 5.20 7.93 17.75
C GLU A 226 6.25 8.60 16.81
N PRO A 227 7.44 8.97 17.32
CA PRO A 227 8.46 9.71 16.57
C PRO A 227 9.02 8.96 15.36
N VAL A 228 8.99 7.63 15.36
CA VAL A 228 9.43 6.84 14.20
C VAL A 228 8.45 6.95 13.04
N LEU A 229 7.15 7.01 13.31
CA LEU A 229 6.14 7.18 12.25
C LEU A 229 6.24 8.57 11.64
N PHE A 230 6.45 9.58 12.47
CA PHE A 230 6.69 10.95 12.03
C PHE A 230 7.95 11.05 11.13
N GLU A 231 9.06 10.46 11.54
CA GLU A 231 10.29 10.47 10.74
C GLU A 231 10.21 9.61 9.46
N ASP A 232 9.42 8.53 9.46
CA ASP A 232 9.14 7.74 8.26
C ASP A 232 8.41 8.59 7.20
N ALA A 233 7.32 9.26 7.61
CA ALA A 233 6.56 10.16 6.76
C ALA A 233 7.43 11.30 6.20
N LEU A 234 8.29 11.90 7.02
CA LEU A 234 9.20 12.96 6.57
C LEU A 234 10.29 12.46 5.60
N ARG A 235 10.83 11.25 5.81
CA ARG A 235 11.73 10.63 4.82
C ARG A 235 11.01 10.33 3.51
N PHE A 236 9.75 9.90 3.56
CA PHE A 236 8.95 9.72 2.36
C PHE A 236 8.72 11.05 1.62
N ALA A 237 8.39 12.13 2.33
CA ALA A 237 8.25 13.45 1.73
C ALA A 237 9.55 13.91 1.04
N ALA A 238 10.69 13.72 1.71
CA ALA A 238 12.00 14.14 1.21
C ALA A 238 12.52 13.32 0.02
N ALA A 239 12.33 11.99 0.05
CA ALA A 239 13.01 11.07 -0.87
C ALA A 239 12.23 9.79 -1.22
N GLY A 240 10.92 9.75 -0.95
CA GLY A 240 10.06 8.60 -1.23
C GLY A 240 10.04 8.21 -2.71
N ALA A 241 9.87 6.91 -2.98
CA ALA A 241 9.85 6.37 -4.34
C ALA A 241 8.48 6.52 -5.05
N GLY A 242 7.47 7.04 -4.36
CA GLY A 242 6.10 7.22 -4.87
C GLY A 242 5.88 8.55 -5.56
N ASN A 243 4.69 8.74 -6.12
CA ASN A 243 4.29 9.99 -6.77
C ASN A 243 4.04 11.12 -5.76
N GLY A 244 3.89 10.83 -4.46
CA GLY A 244 3.65 11.86 -3.43
C GLY A 244 4.86 12.36 -2.67
N GLY A 245 6.07 11.83 -2.91
CA GLY A 245 7.30 12.50 -2.46
C GLY A 245 7.39 13.87 -3.15
N VAL A 246 7.97 14.89 -2.51
CA VAL A 246 7.90 16.29 -3.00
C VAL A 246 8.38 16.40 -4.46
N ALA A 247 9.49 15.75 -4.80
CA ALA A 247 10.02 15.76 -6.16
C ALA A 247 9.21 14.91 -7.16
N GLY A 248 8.51 13.87 -6.70
CA GLY A 248 7.60 13.06 -7.54
C GLY A 248 6.24 13.73 -7.76
N ARG A 249 5.81 14.56 -6.80
CA ARG A 249 4.54 15.29 -6.85
C ARG A 249 4.65 16.56 -7.70
N ILE A 250 5.80 17.23 -7.62
CA ILE A 250 6.09 18.50 -8.29
C ILE A 250 7.26 18.25 -9.25
N VAL A 251 6.89 17.87 -10.48
CA VAL A 251 7.77 17.22 -11.47
C VAL A 251 8.62 18.19 -12.27
N THR A 252 8.39 19.50 -12.14
CA THR A 252 9.24 20.53 -12.75
C THR A 252 9.55 21.67 -11.78
N ALA A 253 10.68 22.36 -12.01
CA ALA A 253 11.05 23.57 -11.27
C ALA A 253 10.03 24.72 -11.42
N ALA A 254 9.21 24.71 -12.48
CA ALA A 254 8.14 25.69 -12.67
C ALA A 254 6.92 25.46 -11.75
N GLY A 255 6.91 24.37 -10.96
CA GLY A 255 5.79 24.03 -10.09
C GLY A 255 4.74 23.14 -10.73
N GLN A 256 4.97 22.60 -11.93
CA GLN A 256 4.02 21.67 -12.55
C GLN A 256 3.79 20.47 -11.63
N GLY A 257 2.53 20.27 -11.25
CA GLY A 257 2.12 19.12 -10.49
C GLY A 257 1.85 17.89 -11.35
N GLN A 258 2.14 16.70 -10.81
CA GLN A 258 1.89 15.40 -11.44
C GLN A 258 0.40 15.14 -11.79
N GLU A 259 -0.54 15.77 -11.06
CA GLU A 259 -1.99 15.67 -11.32
C GLU A 259 -2.51 16.72 -12.33
N SER A 260 -1.74 17.75 -12.63
CA SER A 260 -2.19 18.92 -13.42
C SER A 260 -2.68 18.58 -14.83
N GLY A 261 -2.21 17.46 -15.40
CA GLY A 261 -2.66 16.94 -16.68
C GLY A 261 -3.89 16.02 -16.63
N ARG A 262 -4.35 15.63 -15.43
CA ARG A 262 -5.56 14.83 -15.21
C ARG A 262 -6.79 15.73 -15.14
N ASP A 263 -6.88 16.54 -14.08
CA ASP A 263 -7.89 17.59 -13.89
C ASP A 263 -7.48 18.53 -12.74
N GLN A 264 -8.11 19.71 -12.69
CA GLN A 264 -7.77 20.74 -11.70
C GLN A 264 -8.35 20.46 -10.31
N GLY A 265 -9.31 19.53 -10.17
CA GLY A 265 -9.82 19.12 -8.87
C GLY A 265 -8.77 18.30 -8.11
N HIS A 266 -8.17 17.31 -8.77
CA HIS A 266 -7.12 16.47 -8.18
C HIS A 266 -5.81 17.23 -7.95
N GLU A 267 -5.42 18.11 -8.87
CA GLU A 267 -4.24 18.96 -8.68
C GLU A 267 -4.39 19.86 -7.44
N GLN A 268 -5.51 20.56 -7.31
CA GLN A 268 -5.73 21.45 -6.16
C GLN A 268 -6.00 20.70 -4.86
N LEU A 269 -6.61 19.50 -4.90
CA LEU A 269 -6.65 18.61 -3.75
C LEU A 269 -5.24 18.31 -3.26
N ALA A 270 -4.35 17.91 -4.18
CA ALA A 270 -2.99 17.54 -3.82
C ALA A 270 -2.13 18.74 -3.38
N VAL A 271 -2.40 19.96 -3.86
CA VAL A 271 -1.82 21.20 -3.28
C VAL A 271 -2.26 21.37 -1.81
N GLY A 272 -3.55 21.18 -1.53
CA GLY A 272 -4.09 21.25 -0.16
C GLY A 272 -3.45 20.23 0.79
N LEU A 273 -3.43 18.95 0.39
CA LEU A 273 -2.87 17.85 1.19
C LEU A 273 -1.38 18.06 1.52
N LEU A 274 -0.60 18.55 0.56
CA LEU A 274 0.82 18.84 0.78
C LEU A 274 1.02 20.05 1.70
N GLY A 275 0.13 21.05 1.62
CA GLY A 275 0.11 22.17 2.56
C GLY A 275 -0.24 21.73 3.99
N ASP A 276 -1.23 20.85 4.15
CA ASP A 276 -1.62 20.29 5.44
C ASP A 276 -0.44 19.52 6.07
N ALA A 277 0.23 18.67 5.29
CA ALA A 277 1.44 17.97 5.72
C ALA A 277 2.58 18.94 6.11
N ALA A 278 2.79 20.00 5.32
CA ALA A 278 3.82 21.00 5.59
C ALA A 278 3.52 21.81 6.85
N GLN A 279 2.25 22.12 7.13
CA GLN A 279 1.84 22.83 8.33
C GLN A 279 2.04 21.99 9.59
N VAL A 280 1.67 20.70 9.56
CA VAL A 280 1.96 19.77 10.67
C VAL A 280 3.47 19.67 10.91
N ALA A 281 4.26 19.52 9.85
CA ALA A 281 5.72 19.45 9.96
C ALA A 281 6.30 20.75 10.56
N TRP A 282 5.83 21.92 10.10
CA TRP A 282 6.25 23.24 10.57
C TRP A 282 6.00 23.44 12.06
N ASN A 283 4.81 23.05 12.53
CA ASN A 283 4.44 23.14 13.94
C ASN A 283 5.28 22.19 14.83
N GLN A 284 5.92 21.19 14.24
CA GLN A 284 6.91 20.33 14.89
C GLN A 284 8.36 20.76 14.64
N GLY A 285 8.59 21.92 14.02
CA GLY A 285 9.89 22.54 13.74
C GLY A 285 10.63 21.99 12.52
N VAL A 286 9.95 21.32 11.60
CA VAL A 286 10.48 20.85 10.31
C VAL A 286 9.94 21.71 9.19
N ASP A 287 10.81 22.19 8.33
CA ASP A 287 10.49 23.17 7.32
C ASP A 287 10.30 22.54 5.93
N LEU A 288 9.14 21.91 5.75
CA LEU A 288 8.69 21.44 4.43
C LEU A 288 8.31 22.58 3.48
N TRP A 289 7.89 23.74 4.02
CA TRP A 289 7.60 24.95 3.23
C TRP A 289 8.86 25.53 2.54
N GLY A 290 10.01 25.42 3.20
CA GLY A 290 11.31 25.83 2.67
C GLY A 290 11.97 24.82 1.74
N PHE A 291 11.53 23.56 1.78
CA PHE A 291 12.23 22.45 1.16
C PHE A 291 12.36 22.59 -0.37
N ASP A 292 13.54 22.17 -0.88
CA ASP A 292 13.85 22.09 -2.31
C ASP A 292 13.62 23.43 -3.04
N GLY A 293 14.05 24.53 -2.40
CA GLY A 293 13.93 25.88 -2.94
C GLY A 293 12.50 26.40 -2.99
N HIS A 294 11.72 26.21 -1.92
CA HIS A 294 10.28 26.57 -1.87
C HIS A 294 9.44 25.87 -2.95
N ARG A 295 9.72 24.60 -3.26
CA ARG A 295 9.05 23.88 -4.35
C ARG A 295 7.53 23.84 -4.18
N LEU A 296 7.04 23.79 -2.94
CA LEU A 296 5.61 23.85 -2.61
C LEU A 296 4.99 25.19 -3.03
N LEU A 297 5.67 26.32 -2.84
CA LEU A 297 5.21 27.63 -3.32
C LEU A 297 5.10 27.63 -4.83
N ALA A 298 6.13 27.14 -5.54
CA ALA A 298 6.10 27.07 -6.99
C ALA A 298 4.88 26.28 -7.50
N ASN A 299 4.53 25.16 -6.84
CA ASN A 299 3.35 24.38 -7.21
C ASN A 299 2.03 25.10 -6.93
N ALA A 300 1.90 25.78 -5.78
CA ALA A 300 0.72 26.58 -5.48
C ALA A 300 0.56 27.76 -6.43
N GLU A 301 1.64 28.47 -6.76
CA GLU A 301 1.68 29.55 -7.75
C GLU A 301 1.27 29.06 -9.14
N TYR A 302 1.80 27.90 -9.57
CA TYR A 302 1.43 27.25 -10.83
C TYR A 302 -0.07 26.94 -10.88
N ALA A 303 -0.60 26.25 -9.86
CA ALA A 303 -1.99 25.86 -9.80
C ALA A 303 -2.94 27.07 -9.73
N ALA A 304 -2.60 28.07 -8.91
CA ALA A 304 -3.37 29.31 -8.79
C ALA A 304 -3.41 30.07 -10.12
N ARG A 305 -2.25 30.31 -10.74
CA ARG A 305 -2.13 31.04 -12.01
C ARG A 305 -2.97 30.38 -13.10
N TYR A 306 -2.90 29.06 -13.24
CA TYR A 306 -3.66 28.35 -14.25
C TYR A 306 -5.17 28.42 -13.99
N ASN A 307 -5.60 28.23 -12.74
CA ASN A 307 -7.01 28.27 -12.36
C ASN A 307 -7.61 29.69 -12.39
N LEU A 308 -6.80 30.74 -12.27
CA LEU A 308 -7.21 32.13 -12.47
C LEU A 308 -7.30 32.55 -13.96
N GLY A 309 -7.07 31.62 -14.89
CA GLY A 309 -7.19 31.86 -16.33
C GLY A 309 -5.87 32.20 -17.03
N GLY A 310 -4.74 32.24 -16.31
CA GLY A 310 -3.41 32.41 -16.90
C GLY A 310 -2.86 31.13 -17.53
N ASP A 311 -1.89 31.26 -18.42
CA ASP A 311 -1.16 30.11 -18.99
C ASP A 311 0.03 29.70 -18.15
N VAL A 312 0.38 28.42 -18.20
CA VAL A 312 1.50 27.79 -17.48
C VAL A 312 2.27 26.84 -18.41
N PRO A 313 3.59 26.68 -18.24
CA PRO A 313 4.36 25.72 -19.02
C PRO A 313 3.98 24.29 -18.63
N PHE A 314 3.84 23.39 -19.62
CA PHE A 314 3.57 21.98 -19.35
C PHE A 314 4.56 21.09 -20.09
N THR A 315 5.19 20.17 -19.35
CA THR A 315 6.01 19.09 -19.88
C THR A 315 5.22 17.79 -19.76
N PRO A 316 5.12 16.97 -20.83
CA PRO A 316 4.52 15.64 -20.73
C PRO A 316 5.09 14.85 -19.56
N ASP A 317 4.23 14.11 -18.87
CA ASP A 317 4.55 13.40 -17.63
C ASP A 317 3.99 11.98 -17.71
N LEU A 318 4.86 10.98 -17.63
CA LEU A 318 4.48 9.60 -17.36
C LEU A 318 4.73 9.35 -15.88
N ASP A 319 3.65 9.09 -15.14
CA ASP A 319 3.78 8.89 -13.71
C ASP A 319 4.59 7.64 -13.36
N ARG A 320 5.06 7.57 -12.11
CA ARG A 320 5.95 6.50 -11.65
C ARG A 320 5.34 5.11 -11.70
N THR A 321 4.00 5.02 -11.66
CA THR A 321 3.27 3.76 -11.81
C THR A 321 3.40 3.20 -13.23
N GLY A 322 3.61 4.07 -14.22
CA GLY A 322 3.62 3.74 -15.65
C GLY A 322 2.28 3.78 -16.33
N LYS A 323 1.24 4.25 -15.64
CA LYS A 323 -0.16 4.11 -16.07
C LYS A 323 -0.71 5.39 -16.70
N TYR A 324 -0.28 6.54 -16.22
CA TYR A 324 -0.89 7.81 -16.57
C TYR A 324 0.10 8.71 -17.31
N LEU A 325 0.05 8.64 -18.63
CA LEU A 325 0.70 9.60 -19.51
C LEU A 325 -0.20 10.83 -19.72
N LYS A 326 0.25 12.00 -19.27
CA LYS A 326 -0.42 13.27 -19.53
C LYS A 326 0.44 14.11 -20.46
N LYS A 327 -0.14 14.57 -21.57
CA LYS A 327 0.58 15.30 -22.62
C LYS A 327 0.35 16.81 -22.59
N THR A 328 -0.71 17.25 -21.91
CA THR A 328 -1.09 18.67 -21.77
C THR A 328 -1.67 18.90 -20.39
N VAL A 329 -1.60 20.15 -19.91
CA VAL A 329 -2.36 20.57 -18.73
C VAL A 329 -3.87 20.42 -19.00
N SER A 330 -4.62 19.90 -18.04
CA SER A 330 -6.05 19.62 -18.21
C SER A 330 -6.89 20.87 -17.94
N ALA A 331 -7.84 21.17 -18.82
CA ALA A 331 -8.84 22.23 -18.61
C ALA A 331 -10.04 21.76 -17.75
N VAL A 332 -10.14 20.46 -17.44
CA VAL A 332 -11.26 19.90 -16.66
C VAL A 332 -11.23 20.50 -15.25
N GLY A 333 -12.33 21.14 -14.84
CA GLY A 333 -12.46 21.79 -13.53
C GLY A 333 -11.74 23.14 -13.38
N ARG A 334 -11.10 23.65 -14.44
CA ARG A 334 -10.39 24.94 -14.41
C ARG A 334 -11.33 26.08 -13.99
N GLY A 335 -10.84 26.99 -13.15
CA GLY A 335 -11.61 28.14 -12.66
C GLY A 335 -12.34 27.90 -11.34
N THR A 336 -12.41 26.65 -10.87
CA THR A 336 -12.97 26.33 -9.56
C THR A 336 -11.84 26.24 -8.55
N LEU A 337 -11.79 27.16 -7.58
CA LEU A 337 -10.74 27.21 -6.56
C LEU A 337 -11.29 26.72 -5.20
N PRO A 338 -10.79 25.59 -4.65
CA PRO A 338 -11.14 25.12 -3.31
C PRO A 338 -10.47 25.96 -2.21
N PRO A 339 -10.89 25.81 -0.94
CA PRO A 339 -10.36 26.60 0.19
C PRO A 339 -8.98 26.11 0.66
N VAL A 340 -7.95 26.30 -0.17
CA VAL A 340 -6.57 25.83 0.10
C VAL A 340 -5.52 26.94 0.01
N TYR A 341 -5.85 28.06 -0.63
CA TYR A 341 -4.85 29.08 -0.98
C TYR A 341 -4.54 30.01 0.19
N GLU A 342 -5.47 30.21 1.12
CA GLU A 342 -5.24 31.03 2.31
C GLU A 342 -4.05 30.53 3.14
N MET A 343 -3.92 29.23 3.38
CA MET A 343 -2.82 28.68 4.17
C MET A 343 -1.46 28.99 3.54
N TYR A 344 -1.36 28.85 2.21
CA TYR A 344 -0.14 29.19 1.46
C TYR A 344 0.16 30.69 1.55
N TYR A 345 -0.85 31.54 1.32
CA TYR A 345 -0.69 32.99 1.45
C TYR A 345 -0.22 33.39 2.85
N ALA A 346 -0.90 32.87 3.88
CA ALA A 346 -0.59 33.14 5.28
C ALA A 346 0.83 32.70 5.65
N HIS A 347 1.28 31.53 5.17
CA HIS A 347 2.63 31.05 5.45
C HIS A 347 3.70 31.85 4.68
N TYR A 348 3.61 31.93 3.36
CA TYR A 348 4.67 32.54 2.55
C TYR A 348 4.70 34.06 2.69
N ALA A 349 3.57 34.75 2.54
CA ALA A 349 3.54 36.21 2.68
C ALA A 349 3.58 36.62 4.16
N GLY A 350 2.78 35.98 5.03
CA GLY A 350 2.65 36.37 6.43
C GLY A 350 3.81 35.92 7.33
N VAL A 351 4.16 34.64 7.31
CA VAL A 351 5.23 34.08 8.18
C VAL A 351 6.62 34.30 7.60
N ARG A 352 6.80 34.16 6.28
CA ARG A 352 8.12 34.26 5.63
C ARG A 352 8.42 35.59 4.97
N GLY A 353 7.42 36.42 4.70
CA GLY A 353 7.61 37.68 3.96
C GLY A 353 8.07 37.47 2.51
N LEU A 354 7.67 36.37 1.88
CA LEU A 354 7.95 36.04 0.48
C LEU A 354 6.76 36.40 -0.41
N ASP A 355 7.06 36.87 -1.62
CA ASP A 355 6.04 37.16 -2.64
C ASP A 355 5.38 35.87 -3.13
N ALA A 356 4.05 35.88 -3.18
CA ALA A 356 3.23 34.78 -3.68
C ALA A 356 2.08 35.34 -4.55
N PRO A 357 2.37 35.95 -5.71
CA PRO A 357 1.43 36.81 -6.43
C PRO A 357 0.21 36.07 -6.99
N ALA A 358 0.34 34.85 -7.50
CA ALA A 358 -0.81 34.10 -8.01
C ALA A 358 -1.64 33.51 -6.86
N VAL A 359 -0.98 33.06 -5.78
CA VAL A 359 -1.67 32.61 -4.57
C VAL A 359 -2.42 33.78 -3.90
N GLU A 360 -1.80 34.95 -3.81
CA GLU A 360 -2.44 36.18 -3.35
C GLU A 360 -3.65 36.53 -4.22
N ALA A 361 -3.47 36.55 -5.55
CA ALA A 361 -4.58 36.80 -6.46
C ALA A 361 -5.72 35.77 -6.29
N ALA A 362 -5.42 34.52 -5.96
CA ALA A 362 -6.42 33.52 -5.63
C ALA A 362 -7.18 33.87 -4.35
N VAL A 363 -6.50 34.31 -3.28
CA VAL A 363 -7.13 34.72 -2.02
C VAL A 363 -7.98 35.99 -2.19
N PHE A 364 -7.50 36.96 -2.98
CA PHE A 364 -8.12 38.26 -3.21
C PHE A 364 -8.94 38.34 -4.52
N ARG A 365 -9.45 37.19 -5.00
CA ARG A 365 -10.25 37.08 -6.23
C ARG A 365 -11.69 37.60 -6.13
N GLY A 366 -12.10 38.14 -4.99
CA GLY A 366 -13.43 38.68 -4.78
C GLY A 366 -13.68 39.95 -5.59
N ALA A 367 -14.93 40.42 -5.60
CA ALA A 367 -15.30 41.64 -6.30
C ALA A 367 -14.39 42.82 -5.88
N ASN A 368 -13.88 43.57 -6.86
CA ASN A 368 -12.95 44.69 -6.65
C ASN A 368 -11.64 44.33 -5.92
N GLY A 369 -11.17 43.08 -6.04
CA GLY A 369 -9.94 42.62 -5.37
C GLY A 369 -10.15 42.29 -3.89
N ALA A 370 -11.40 42.11 -3.46
CA ALA A 370 -11.71 41.74 -2.09
C ALA A 370 -11.23 40.31 -1.78
N ARG A 371 -10.87 40.08 -0.52
CA ARG A 371 -10.60 38.74 0.00
C ARG A 371 -11.86 37.88 -0.07
N VAL A 372 -11.73 36.66 -0.58
CA VAL A 372 -12.79 35.64 -0.50
C VAL A 372 -12.74 34.97 0.87
N VAL A 373 -13.90 34.87 1.52
CA VAL A 373 -14.05 34.08 2.76
C VAL A 373 -14.15 32.60 2.38
N GLU A 374 -13.11 31.84 2.67
CA GLU A 374 -13.05 30.40 2.37
C GLU A 374 -13.99 29.57 3.27
N GLY A 375 -14.72 28.63 2.67
CA GLY A 375 -15.68 27.74 3.34
C GLY A 375 -15.16 26.31 3.58
N GLY A 376 -16.08 25.37 3.83
CA GLY A 376 -15.74 23.97 4.10
C GLY A 376 -15.41 23.14 2.85
N ASN A 377 -14.86 21.95 3.07
CA ASN A 377 -14.57 20.93 2.04
C ASN A 377 -14.78 19.51 2.62
N ASP A 378 -15.09 18.53 1.76
CA ASP A 378 -15.29 17.14 2.20
C ASP A 378 -13.98 16.35 2.31
N ASP A 379 -12.99 16.64 1.47
CA ASP A 379 -11.69 15.96 1.41
C ASP A 379 -10.62 16.67 2.26
N LEU A 380 -10.71 17.99 2.43
CA LEU A 380 -9.77 18.82 3.16
C LEU A 380 -10.41 19.46 4.41
N PRO A 381 -9.62 19.91 5.41
CA PRO A 381 -10.14 20.57 6.61
C PRO A 381 -11.01 21.81 6.31
N GLY A 382 -10.62 22.61 5.32
CA GLY A 382 -11.32 23.82 4.88
C GLY A 382 -11.26 24.99 5.86
N PHE A 383 -12.06 26.02 5.60
CA PHE A 383 -12.15 27.27 6.40
C PHE A 383 -10.83 28.01 6.56
N GLY A 384 -10.01 28.05 5.50
CA GLY A 384 -8.67 28.64 5.55
C GLY A 384 -8.66 30.07 6.08
N THR A 385 -9.59 30.93 5.63
CA THR A 385 -9.67 32.34 6.08
C THR A 385 -9.85 32.47 7.60
N PHE A 386 -10.61 31.57 8.22
CA PHE A 386 -10.69 31.51 9.68
C PHE A 386 -9.39 30.98 10.26
N ALA A 387 -8.89 29.85 9.76
CA ALA A 387 -7.79 29.10 10.34
C ALA A 387 -6.41 29.80 10.26
N HIS A 388 -6.14 30.51 9.17
CA HIS A 388 -4.77 30.92 8.80
C HIS A 388 -4.60 32.41 8.54
N ALA A 389 -5.67 33.15 8.23
CA ALA A 389 -5.53 34.56 7.90
C ALA A 389 -4.90 35.34 9.06
N GLY A 390 -3.96 36.23 8.74
CA GLY A 390 -3.23 37.02 9.75
C GLY A 390 -2.12 36.23 10.48
N SER A 391 -1.76 35.02 10.02
CA SER A 391 -0.56 34.34 10.53
C SER A 391 0.69 35.19 10.23
N ALA A 392 1.59 35.27 11.22
CA ALA A 392 2.81 36.05 11.13
C ALA A 392 3.96 35.32 11.83
N ALA A 393 5.21 35.71 11.52
CA ALA A 393 6.38 35.22 12.25
C ALA A 393 6.27 35.54 13.75
N PRO A 394 6.79 34.68 14.64
CA PRO A 394 6.85 34.99 16.06
C PRO A 394 7.73 36.22 16.31
N ALA A 395 7.38 37.01 17.33
CA ALA A 395 8.12 38.24 17.67
C ALA A 395 9.61 38.00 17.97
N SER A 396 9.97 36.78 18.39
CA SER A 396 11.36 36.34 18.55
C SER A 396 11.55 34.97 17.90
N THR A 397 12.60 34.85 17.08
CA THR A 397 13.02 33.59 16.48
C THR A 397 13.40 32.57 17.57
N PRO A 398 12.80 31.37 17.61
CA PRO A 398 13.16 30.32 18.55
C PRO A 398 14.45 29.61 18.14
N ALA A 399 15.03 28.81 19.06
CA ALA A 399 16.09 27.88 18.70
C ALA A 399 15.54 26.78 17.75
N PRO A 400 16.34 26.31 16.78
CA PRO A 400 15.88 25.33 15.81
C PRO A 400 15.72 23.95 16.46
N ARG A 401 14.84 23.14 15.90
CA ARG A 401 14.68 21.73 16.30
C ARG A 401 15.63 20.82 15.55
N PRO A 402 15.88 19.59 16.06
CA PRO A 402 16.68 18.61 15.36
C PRO A 402 16.17 18.40 13.92
N PRO A 403 17.08 18.39 12.92
CA PRO A 403 16.73 18.03 11.56
C PRO A 403 16.01 16.69 11.49
N ALA A 404 15.11 16.56 10.52
CA ALA A 404 14.29 15.39 10.30
C ALA A 404 14.44 14.91 8.84
N GLY A 405 13.90 13.73 8.53
CA GLY A 405 13.91 13.23 7.16
C GLY A 405 15.32 13.00 6.61
N VAL A 406 16.31 12.73 7.47
CA VAL A 406 17.70 12.54 7.05
C VAL A 406 17.83 11.29 6.19
N THR A 407 18.48 11.44 5.05
CA THR A 407 18.80 10.41 4.06
C THR A 407 20.29 10.43 3.73
N ALA A 408 20.84 9.30 3.26
CA ALA A 408 22.25 9.20 2.90
C ALA A 408 22.43 8.25 1.71
N VAL A 409 23.21 8.65 0.70
CA VAL A 409 23.47 7.84 -0.50
C VAL A 409 24.95 7.63 -0.70
N GLY A 410 25.31 6.37 -0.92
CA GLY A 410 26.63 5.98 -1.36
C GLY A 410 26.89 6.23 -2.84
N ALA A 411 27.97 6.92 -3.13
CA ALA A 411 28.74 6.76 -4.37
C ALA A 411 30.07 6.07 -4.05
N ARG A 412 30.77 5.56 -5.07
CA ARG A 412 31.97 4.70 -4.92
C ARG A 412 32.97 5.17 -3.84
N GLU A 413 33.21 6.48 -3.75
CA GLU A 413 34.15 7.11 -2.81
C GLU A 413 33.53 8.36 -2.15
N ALA A 414 32.20 8.42 -2.03
CA ALA A 414 31.53 9.52 -1.37
C ALA A 414 30.21 9.07 -0.73
N VAL A 415 29.76 9.80 0.30
CA VAL A 415 28.39 9.69 0.81
C VAL A 415 27.73 11.06 0.81
N THR A 416 26.62 11.21 0.09
CA THR A 416 25.81 12.43 0.14
C THR A 416 24.71 12.27 1.17
N VAL A 417 24.72 13.13 2.18
CA VAL A 417 23.71 13.25 3.22
C VAL A 417 22.79 14.42 2.89
N ALA A 418 21.49 14.24 3.03
CA ALA A 418 20.49 15.29 2.82
C ALA A 418 19.39 15.19 3.88
N TRP A 419 18.77 16.32 4.24
CA TRP A 419 17.74 16.37 5.27
C TRP A 419 16.66 17.40 4.93
N LEU A 420 15.53 17.33 5.62
CA LEU A 420 14.55 18.41 5.60
C LEU A 420 15.08 19.57 6.45
N PRO A 421 15.00 20.83 5.98
CA PRO A 421 15.42 21.97 6.78
C PRO A 421 14.67 22.03 8.11
N SER A 422 15.34 22.49 9.15
CA SER A 422 14.69 22.81 10.43
C SER A 422 14.13 24.24 10.37
N ALA A 423 12.91 24.44 10.87
CA ALA A 423 12.33 25.78 10.97
C ALA A 423 13.27 26.70 11.76
N TRP A 424 13.50 27.90 11.22
CA TRP A 424 14.35 28.95 11.83
C TRP A 424 15.85 28.64 11.92
N ALA A 425 16.33 27.56 11.30
CA ALA A 425 17.76 27.27 11.24
C ALA A 425 18.48 28.18 10.23
N THR A 426 19.74 28.51 10.52
CA THR A 426 20.63 29.26 9.62
C THR A 426 21.96 28.52 9.39
N GLY A 427 22.15 27.34 9.99
CA GLY A 427 23.37 26.56 9.88
C GLY A 427 23.17 25.11 10.31
N TYR A 428 24.00 24.19 9.83
CA TYR A 428 23.99 22.78 10.20
C TYR A 428 25.40 22.22 10.45
N ASP A 429 25.51 21.27 11.38
CA ASP A 429 26.71 20.44 11.57
C ASP A 429 26.39 18.98 11.26
N ILE A 430 27.33 18.28 10.61
CA ILE A 430 27.25 16.86 10.26
C ILE A 430 28.17 16.07 11.16
N LEU A 431 27.63 14.99 11.73
CA LEU A 431 28.39 14.04 12.52
C LEU A 431 28.35 12.66 11.86
N ARG A 432 29.47 11.95 11.90
CA ARG A 432 29.67 10.63 11.28
C ARG A 432 30.14 9.61 12.32
N SER A 433 29.69 8.37 12.17
CA SER A 433 30.27 7.20 12.85
C SER A 433 30.39 6.01 11.90
N THR A 434 31.15 5.02 12.33
CA THR A 434 31.31 3.73 11.64
C THR A 434 30.61 2.60 12.42
N ARG A 435 29.92 2.97 13.50
CA ARG A 435 29.05 2.10 14.29
C ARG A 435 27.69 2.78 14.45
N PRO A 436 26.57 2.04 14.40
CA PRO A 436 25.23 2.62 14.59
C PRO A 436 25.08 3.42 15.89
N GLU A 437 25.71 2.93 16.96
CA GLU A 437 25.67 3.49 18.32
C GLU A 437 26.76 4.53 18.62
N GLY A 438 27.55 4.92 17.61
CA GLY A 438 28.64 5.87 17.80
C GLY A 438 29.92 5.26 18.41
N PRO A 439 30.83 6.12 18.93
CA PRO A 439 30.70 7.58 19.02
C PRO A 439 30.61 8.26 17.64
N TYR A 440 29.94 9.41 17.59
CA TYR A 440 29.81 10.24 16.38
C TYR A 440 30.78 11.43 16.45
N GLU A 441 31.47 11.70 15.35
CA GLU A 441 32.47 12.77 15.22
C GLU A 441 31.98 13.82 14.22
N LYS A 442 32.19 15.11 14.50
CA LYS A 442 31.84 16.18 13.56
C LYS A 442 32.76 16.12 12.33
N VAL A 443 32.16 16.05 11.14
CA VAL A 443 32.87 16.03 9.85
C VAL A 443 32.64 17.30 9.03
N ALA A 444 31.60 18.07 9.32
CA ALA A 444 31.34 19.39 8.75
C ALA A 444 30.57 20.27 9.74
N THR A 445 30.74 21.59 9.65
CA THR A 445 30.08 22.55 10.56
C THR A 445 29.70 23.84 9.83
N GLY A 446 28.62 24.48 10.24
CA GLY A 446 28.19 25.78 9.71
C GLY A 446 27.71 25.75 8.26
N LEU A 447 27.12 24.63 7.82
CA LEU A 447 26.54 24.49 6.48
C LEU A 447 25.24 25.30 6.37
N ASP A 448 25.07 26.07 5.30
CA ASP A 448 23.86 26.85 5.01
C ASP A 448 22.82 26.08 4.18
N GLU A 449 23.25 25.06 3.45
CA GLU A 449 22.39 24.18 2.66
C GLU A 449 22.03 22.87 3.38
N PRO A 450 20.83 22.29 3.14
CA PRO A 450 20.38 21.06 3.79
C PRO A 450 20.97 19.78 3.14
N THR A 451 22.21 19.86 2.66
CA THR A 451 22.93 18.75 2.03
C THR A 451 24.43 18.85 2.27
N TYR A 452 25.10 17.69 2.31
CA TYR A 452 26.54 17.57 2.45
C TYR A 452 27.06 16.32 1.74
N THR A 453 28.16 16.44 0.99
CA THR A 453 28.85 15.28 0.39
C THR A 453 30.15 15.02 1.14
N ASP A 454 30.18 13.92 1.88
CA ASP A 454 31.37 13.40 2.53
C ASP A 454 32.24 12.64 1.52
N THR A 455 33.45 13.15 1.27
CA THR A 455 34.44 12.53 0.37
C THR A 455 35.59 11.86 1.13
N ASP A 456 35.63 11.99 2.46
CA ASP A 456 36.64 11.35 3.33
C ASP A 456 36.15 9.95 3.75
N VAL A 457 35.72 9.15 2.79
CA VAL A 457 35.14 7.83 3.03
C VAL A 457 35.86 6.74 2.26
N ARG A 458 36.08 5.61 2.92
CA ARG A 458 36.54 4.38 2.27
C ARG A 458 35.39 3.69 1.52
N GLY A 459 35.59 3.41 0.23
CA GLY A 459 34.67 2.61 -0.60
C GLY A 459 34.33 1.25 0.02
N GLY A 460 33.08 0.81 -0.16
CA GLY A 460 32.52 -0.42 0.37
C GLY A 460 32.21 -0.40 1.87
N ARG A 461 32.59 0.65 2.61
CA ARG A 461 32.33 0.76 4.06
C ARG A 461 31.02 1.49 4.34
N THR A 462 30.25 0.95 5.29
CA THR A 462 29.03 1.59 5.83
C THR A 462 29.37 2.63 6.89
N TYR A 463 28.76 3.81 6.75
CA TYR A 463 28.84 4.92 7.70
C TYR A 463 27.44 5.31 8.17
N TYR A 464 27.39 5.98 9.31
CA TYR A 464 26.18 6.47 9.97
C TYR A 464 26.31 7.97 10.18
N TYR A 465 25.33 8.75 9.74
CA TYR A 465 25.35 10.22 9.80
C TYR A 465 24.20 10.76 10.63
N THR A 466 24.47 11.75 11.48
CA THR A 466 23.46 12.58 12.14
C THR A 466 23.73 14.05 11.85
N VAL A 467 22.70 14.88 11.97
CA VAL A 467 22.73 16.31 11.66
C VAL A 467 22.24 17.10 12.87
N THR A 468 22.86 18.24 13.16
CA THR A 468 22.33 19.23 14.11
C THR A 468 22.07 20.54 13.37
N ALA A 469 21.05 21.28 13.79
CA ALA A 469 20.72 22.61 13.29
C ALA A 469 21.19 23.67 14.29
N ALA A 470 21.47 24.87 13.78
CA ALA A 470 21.90 26.00 14.58
C ALA A 470 21.29 27.31 14.07
N ASN A 471 21.10 28.25 14.99
CA ASN A 471 20.93 29.67 14.68
C ASN A 471 21.53 30.53 15.81
N SER A 472 21.31 31.84 15.77
CA SER A 472 21.83 32.78 16.79
C SER A 472 21.31 32.52 18.21
N ARG A 473 20.26 31.70 18.39
CA ARG A 473 19.73 31.30 19.70
C ARG A 473 20.33 30.01 20.25
N GLY A 474 21.02 29.22 19.44
CA GLY A 474 21.71 28.00 19.88
C GLY A 474 21.65 26.84 18.88
N PHE A 475 22.09 25.68 19.36
CA PHE A 475 22.12 24.42 18.62
C PHE A 475 20.94 23.52 19.02
N SER A 476 20.45 22.74 18.08
CA SER A 476 19.49 21.67 18.32
C SER A 476 20.17 20.42 18.89
N GLY A 477 19.37 19.44 19.31
CA GLY A 477 19.82 18.05 19.41
C GLY A 477 20.14 17.42 18.05
N THR A 478 20.65 16.19 18.04
CA THR A 478 20.96 15.44 16.81
C THR A 478 19.71 14.84 16.18
N SER A 479 19.67 14.81 14.86
CA SER A 479 18.68 14.09 14.08
C SER A 479 18.71 12.58 14.34
N SER A 480 17.72 11.89 13.79
CA SER A 480 17.82 10.46 13.45
C SER A 480 19.06 10.18 12.61
N PRO A 481 19.79 9.08 12.85
CA PRO A 481 20.83 8.69 11.92
C PRO A 481 20.32 8.20 10.56
N ALA A 482 21.13 8.39 9.53
CA ALA A 482 20.99 7.74 8.23
C ALA A 482 22.23 6.89 7.95
N ALA A 483 22.04 5.69 7.39
CA ALA A 483 23.14 4.81 7.00
C ALA A 483 23.33 4.81 5.48
N ALA A 484 24.59 4.73 5.07
CA ALA A 484 24.94 4.47 3.68
C ALA A 484 26.32 3.81 3.61
N SER A 485 26.46 2.86 2.68
CA SER A 485 27.78 2.40 2.27
C SER A 485 28.34 3.34 1.22
N ALA A 486 29.62 3.68 1.28
CA ALA A 486 30.28 4.42 0.21
C ALA A 486 30.38 3.51 -1.03
N GLY A 487 29.38 3.56 -1.90
CA GLY A 487 29.18 2.62 -3.00
C GLY A 487 28.61 1.28 -2.53
N LEU A 488 28.74 0.26 -3.36
CA LEU A 488 28.33 -1.10 -3.00
C LEU A 488 29.41 -1.79 -2.14
N PRO A 489 29.02 -2.71 -1.22
CA PRO A 489 29.97 -3.44 -0.41
C PRO A 489 30.84 -4.33 -1.30
N GLU A 490 32.13 -4.46 -1.04
CA GLU A 490 32.95 -5.42 -1.79
C GLU A 490 32.39 -6.86 -1.63
N PRO A 491 32.41 -7.70 -2.69
CA PRO A 491 32.97 -7.46 -4.03
C PRO A 491 31.93 -6.97 -5.06
N TRP A 492 30.84 -6.36 -4.64
CA TRP A 492 29.74 -5.97 -5.53
C TRP A 492 30.10 -4.82 -6.47
N SER A 493 29.53 -4.86 -7.66
CA SER A 493 29.53 -3.78 -8.64
C SER A 493 28.15 -3.68 -9.30
N SER A 494 27.86 -2.60 -10.00
CA SER A 494 26.61 -2.49 -10.76
C SER A 494 26.78 -1.80 -12.11
N GLN A 495 25.86 -2.09 -13.02
CA GLN A 495 25.77 -1.44 -14.32
C GLN A 495 24.40 -1.65 -14.96
N ASP A 496 24.10 -0.81 -15.96
CA ASP A 496 22.99 -1.04 -16.88
C ASP A 496 23.37 -2.11 -17.92
N LEU A 497 22.40 -2.98 -18.22
CA LEU A 497 22.46 -4.00 -19.25
C LEU A 497 21.62 -3.54 -20.42
N GLY A 498 22.27 -3.24 -21.54
CA GLY A 498 21.64 -2.62 -22.71
C GLY A 498 21.67 -1.09 -22.64
N THR A 499 21.12 -0.46 -23.68
CA THR A 499 21.05 1.01 -23.74
C THR A 499 19.80 1.46 -22.99
N VAL A 500 19.99 2.26 -21.96
CA VAL A 500 18.91 2.89 -21.19
C VAL A 500 18.97 4.40 -21.36
N ARG A 501 17.81 5.05 -21.31
CA ARG A 501 17.72 6.51 -21.44
C ARG A 501 18.16 7.22 -20.16
N VAL A 502 17.62 6.78 -19.03
CA VAL A 502 17.99 7.28 -17.70
C VAL A 502 18.86 6.21 -17.04
N PRO A 503 20.15 6.47 -16.78
CA PRO A 503 21.04 5.50 -16.15
C PRO A 503 20.46 4.97 -14.83
N GLY A 504 20.58 3.67 -14.63
CA GLY A 504 20.20 3.03 -13.39
C GLY A 504 21.21 3.31 -12.27
N SER A 505 20.83 2.97 -11.04
CA SER A 505 21.72 3.04 -9.88
C SER A 505 21.44 1.90 -8.90
N ALA A 506 22.45 1.54 -8.12
CA ALA A 506 22.34 0.61 -7.02
C ALA A 506 22.98 1.21 -5.77
N ALA A 507 22.27 1.17 -4.66
CA ALA A 507 22.75 1.58 -3.35
C ALA A 507 22.68 0.43 -2.36
N PHE A 508 23.60 0.40 -1.40
CA PHE A 508 23.57 -0.53 -0.28
C PHE A 508 23.64 0.23 1.04
N ASP A 509 22.70 -0.09 1.93
CA ASP A 509 22.50 0.66 3.16
C ASP A 509 23.15 0.03 4.41
N GLY A 510 23.80 -1.11 4.24
CA GLY A 510 24.31 -1.96 5.32
C GLY A 510 23.52 -3.26 5.49
N GLU A 511 22.27 -3.30 5.03
CA GLU A 511 21.36 -4.44 5.15
C GLU A 511 20.60 -4.77 3.84
N ARG A 512 20.32 -3.79 2.98
CA ARG A 512 19.48 -3.94 1.79
C ARG A 512 20.12 -3.29 0.57
N PHE A 513 19.86 -3.91 -0.59
CA PHE A 513 20.14 -3.33 -1.89
C PHE A 513 18.90 -2.60 -2.39
N VAL A 514 19.07 -1.36 -2.86
CA VAL A 514 18.02 -0.60 -3.54
C VAL A 514 18.50 -0.28 -4.94
N LEU A 515 17.74 -0.76 -5.93
CA LEU A 515 18.00 -0.54 -7.34
C LEU A 515 17.00 0.50 -7.87
N ARG A 516 17.50 1.40 -8.72
CA ARG A 516 16.69 2.23 -9.62
C ARG A 516 17.05 1.87 -11.05
N ALA A 517 16.05 1.69 -11.89
CA ALA A 517 16.26 1.33 -13.29
C ALA A 517 15.20 1.97 -14.18
N SER A 518 15.60 2.60 -15.27
CA SER A 518 14.71 2.84 -16.41
C SER A 518 14.76 1.64 -17.35
N GLY A 519 14.00 1.68 -18.44
CA GLY A 519 14.21 0.76 -19.55
C GLY A 519 12.96 0.09 -20.10
N THR A 520 13.20 -0.78 -21.08
CA THR A 520 12.21 -1.61 -21.76
C THR A 520 12.23 -3.04 -21.19
N ALA A 521 11.48 -3.95 -21.84
CA ALA A 521 11.37 -5.34 -21.43
C ALA A 521 12.71 -6.12 -21.39
N ASP A 522 13.74 -5.65 -22.12
CA ASP A 522 15.01 -6.36 -22.34
C ASP A 522 16.25 -5.65 -21.79
N THR A 523 16.07 -4.48 -21.17
CA THR A 523 17.14 -3.73 -20.48
C THR A 523 16.98 -3.85 -18.98
N TYR A 524 18.06 -3.89 -18.21
CA TYR A 524 18.02 -4.06 -16.75
C TYR A 524 19.13 -3.26 -16.07
N HIS A 525 18.92 -2.84 -14.84
CA HIS A 525 20.03 -2.52 -13.94
C HIS A 525 20.39 -3.77 -13.12
N LEU A 526 21.68 -4.11 -13.06
CA LEU A 526 22.20 -5.28 -12.36
C LEU A 526 23.23 -4.85 -11.31
N ALA A 527 23.00 -5.19 -10.05
CA ALA A 527 24.07 -5.29 -9.06
C ALA A 527 24.58 -6.74 -9.05
N HIS A 528 25.89 -6.97 -9.10
CA HIS A 528 26.47 -8.30 -9.30
C HIS A 528 27.76 -8.56 -8.53
N VAL A 529 28.04 -9.84 -8.33
CA VAL A 529 29.34 -10.40 -7.93
C VAL A 529 29.76 -11.52 -8.88
N PRO A 530 31.06 -11.77 -9.06
CA PRO A 530 31.54 -12.98 -9.72
C PRO A 530 31.23 -14.24 -8.89
N LEU A 531 30.61 -15.23 -9.51
CA LEU A 531 30.39 -16.57 -8.96
C LEU A 531 31.17 -17.60 -9.80
N ARG A 532 32.11 -18.31 -9.16
CA ARG A 532 32.89 -19.38 -9.80
C ARG A 532 32.23 -20.74 -9.60
N GLY A 533 32.07 -21.47 -10.70
CA GLY A 533 31.48 -22.81 -10.73
C GLY A 533 29.99 -22.84 -10.40
N ASP A 534 29.57 -23.96 -9.84
CA ASP A 534 28.20 -24.17 -9.38
C ASP A 534 27.90 -23.35 -8.12
N GLY A 535 26.64 -22.97 -7.95
CA GLY A 535 26.25 -22.13 -6.84
C GLY A 535 24.83 -21.62 -6.91
N THR A 536 24.49 -20.76 -5.96
CA THR A 536 23.14 -20.26 -5.74
C THR A 536 23.19 -18.77 -5.42
N VAL A 537 22.30 -18.00 -6.05
CA VAL A 537 21.96 -16.64 -5.63
C VAL A 537 20.53 -16.63 -5.09
N THR A 538 20.35 -16.07 -3.90
CA THR A 538 19.05 -15.96 -3.21
C THR A 538 18.84 -14.52 -2.75
N ALA A 539 17.63 -14.00 -2.89
CA ALA A 539 17.24 -12.69 -2.37
C ALA A 539 15.76 -12.69 -1.97
N ARG A 540 15.38 -11.75 -1.11
CA ARG A 540 13.97 -11.44 -0.83
C ARG A 540 13.66 -10.04 -1.31
N ILE A 541 12.62 -9.92 -2.12
CA ILE A 541 12.04 -8.65 -2.58
C ILE A 541 11.18 -8.12 -1.44
N VAL A 542 11.33 -6.86 -1.03
CA VAL A 542 10.74 -6.37 0.23
C VAL A 542 9.89 -5.11 0.16
N TRP A 543 10.05 -4.29 -0.88
CA TRP A 543 9.28 -3.07 -1.05
C TRP A 543 8.30 -3.21 -2.21
N PRO A 544 7.10 -2.60 -2.12
CA PRO A 544 6.26 -2.44 -3.30
C PRO A 544 7.06 -1.68 -4.36
N LEU A 545 6.99 -2.17 -5.59
CA LEU A 545 7.69 -1.58 -6.71
C LEU A 545 7.00 -0.26 -7.05
N SER A 546 7.78 0.75 -7.41
CA SER A 546 7.19 2.02 -7.81
C SER A 546 6.40 1.93 -9.13
N SER A 547 6.60 0.86 -9.92
CA SER A 547 5.79 0.55 -11.09
C SER A 547 5.27 -0.89 -11.06
N GLN A 548 3.99 -1.03 -11.39
CA GLN A 548 3.30 -2.32 -11.52
C GLN A 548 3.74 -3.16 -12.73
N TYR A 549 4.55 -2.59 -13.63
CA TYR A 549 5.05 -3.25 -14.84
C TYR A 549 6.49 -3.75 -14.69
N SER A 550 7.13 -3.46 -13.55
CA SER A 550 8.52 -3.78 -13.32
C SER A 550 8.78 -5.29 -13.37
N LYS A 551 9.98 -5.67 -13.82
CA LYS A 551 10.53 -7.02 -13.62
C LYS A 551 11.63 -6.91 -12.58
N ILE A 552 11.56 -7.72 -11.53
CA ILE A 552 12.51 -7.71 -10.42
C ILE A 552 12.89 -9.14 -10.04
N GLY A 553 14.15 -9.42 -9.75
CA GLY A 553 14.53 -10.76 -9.32
C GLY A 553 16.03 -10.96 -9.19
N VAL A 554 16.48 -12.18 -9.41
CA VAL A 554 17.91 -12.56 -9.37
C VAL A 554 18.31 -13.27 -10.66
N THR A 555 19.57 -13.11 -11.06
CA THR A 555 20.10 -13.67 -12.32
C THR A 555 21.46 -14.33 -12.12
N LEU A 556 21.77 -15.29 -13.01
CA LEU A 556 23.11 -15.74 -13.34
C LEU A 556 23.37 -15.41 -14.82
N ARG A 557 24.43 -14.65 -15.12
CA ARG A 557 24.79 -14.23 -16.48
C ARG A 557 26.21 -14.62 -16.85
N ASP A 558 26.42 -15.02 -18.10
CA ASP A 558 27.74 -15.37 -18.61
C ASP A 558 28.66 -14.14 -18.75
N SER A 559 28.12 -13.04 -19.27
CA SER A 559 28.81 -11.75 -19.35
C SER A 559 27.88 -10.59 -18.98
N LEU A 560 28.49 -9.42 -18.95
CA LEU A 560 27.88 -8.12 -18.68
C LEU A 560 27.30 -7.47 -19.96
N ASP A 561 27.38 -8.16 -21.11
CA ASP A 561 26.80 -7.69 -22.36
C ASP A 561 25.26 -7.82 -22.35
N ALA A 562 24.58 -6.92 -23.06
CA ALA A 562 23.12 -6.90 -23.13
C ALA A 562 22.54 -8.24 -23.63
N GLY A 563 23.14 -8.80 -24.70
CA GLY A 563 22.73 -10.06 -25.32
C GLY A 563 23.31 -11.33 -24.67
N ALA A 564 23.92 -11.25 -23.48
CA ALA A 564 24.59 -12.39 -22.88
C ALA A 564 23.64 -13.55 -22.51
N VAL A 565 24.17 -14.77 -22.58
CA VAL A 565 23.55 -15.99 -22.06
C VAL A 565 23.24 -15.78 -20.57
N HIS A 566 22.02 -16.11 -20.15
CA HIS A 566 21.61 -15.95 -18.76
C HIS A 566 20.46 -16.86 -18.36
N ALA A 567 20.31 -17.02 -17.05
CA ALA A 567 19.18 -17.67 -16.40
C ALA A 567 18.72 -16.82 -15.20
N SER A 568 17.46 -16.40 -15.19
CA SER A 568 16.92 -15.44 -14.23
C SER A 568 15.60 -15.92 -13.63
N MET A 569 15.45 -15.75 -12.32
CA MET A 569 14.18 -15.93 -11.61
C MET A 569 13.50 -14.57 -11.42
N LEU A 570 12.54 -14.30 -12.31
CA LEU A 570 11.66 -13.14 -12.47
C LEU A 570 10.49 -13.07 -11.48
N ILE A 571 10.27 -11.99 -10.74
CA ILE A 571 8.92 -11.57 -10.34
C ILE A 571 8.49 -10.44 -11.27
N GLN A 572 7.40 -10.65 -12.00
CA GLN A 572 6.91 -9.72 -13.01
C GLN A 572 5.41 -9.48 -12.85
N GLY A 573 5.00 -8.22 -12.95
CA GLY A 573 3.60 -7.86 -13.12
C GLY A 573 3.14 -8.26 -14.52
N LEU A 574 2.16 -9.16 -14.60
CA LEU A 574 1.59 -9.61 -15.86
C LEU A 574 0.21 -8.98 -16.04
N PRO A 575 -0.14 -8.52 -17.24
CA PRO A 575 -1.51 -8.14 -17.52
C PRO A 575 -2.45 -9.33 -17.30
N LEU A 576 -3.55 -9.08 -16.57
CA LEU A 576 -4.58 -10.08 -16.25
C LEU A 576 -4.15 -11.29 -15.41
N HIS A 577 -2.86 -11.49 -15.14
CA HIS A 577 -2.39 -12.47 -14.15
C HIS A 577 -1.87 -11.74 -12.92
N THR A 578 -1.83 -12.43 -11.78
CA THR A 578 -1.23 -11.84 -10.58
C THR A 578 0.25 -11.55 -10.82
N TRP A 579 0.90 -10.77 -9.95
CA TRP A 579 2.38 -10.80 -9.92
C TRP A 579 2.83 -12.24 -9.91
N SER A 580 3.72 -12.61 -10.83
CA SER A 580 4.02 -14.00 -11.10
C SER A 580 5.51 -14.26 -11.13
N GLY A 581 5.89 -15.46 -10.71
CA GLY A 581 7.18 -16.06 -10.99
C GLY A 581 7.32 -16.35 -12.48
N VAL A 582 8.40 -15.87 -13.09
CA VAL A 582 8.76 -16.10 -14.49
C VAL A 582 10.20 -16.55 -14.56
N TRP A 583 10.42 -17.77 -15.07
CA TRP A 583 11.73 -18.30 -15.39
C TRP A 583 12.17 -17.75 -16.75
N SER A 584 13.16 -16.86 -16.75
CA SER A 584 13.62 -16.14 -17.95
C SER A 584 15.02 -16.60 -18.34
N VAL A 585 15.18 -17.12 -19.56
CA VAL A 585 16.43 -17.73 -20.03
C VAL A 585 16.79 -17.23 -21.42
N ARG A 586 18.08 -16.92 -21.62
CA ARG A 586 18.70 -16.81 -22.94
C ARG A 586 19.79 -17.88 -23.02
N GLU A 587 19.59 -18.88 -23.87
CA GLU A 587 20.49 -20.04 -23.98
C GLU A 587 21.75 -19.74 -24.81
N VAL A 588 21.64 -18.86 -25.81
CA VAL A 588 22.72 -18.50 -26.73
C VAL A 588 22.85 -16.98 -26.79
N ALA A 589 24.09 -16.48 -26.82
CA ALA A 589 24.35 -15.05 -26.92
C ALA A 589 23.65 -14.44 -28.15
N GLY A 590 22.90 -13.35 -27.95
CA GLY A 590 22.11 -12.67 -28.98
C GLY A 590 20.80 -13.37 -29.38
N GLY A 591 20.55 -14.61 -28.97
CA GLY A 591 19.32 -15.36 -29.28
C GLY A 591 18.10 -14.93 -28.45
N ASP A 592 16.91 -15.42 -28.77
CA ASP A 592 15.67 -15.00 -28.09
C ASP A 592 15.63 -15.38 -26.59
N ILE A 593 14.81 -14.65 -25.83
CA ILE A 593 14.53 -14.95 -24.42
C ILE A 593 13.30 -15.85 -24.33
N SER A 594 13.42 -17.01 -23.68
CA SER A 594 12.28 -17.80 -23.23
C SER A 594 11.84 -17.35 -21.83
N ALA A 595 10.54 -17.33 -21.57
CA ALA A 595 9.97 -16.85 -20.32
C ALA A 595 8.77 -17.71 -19.90
N THR A 596 8.98 -18.61 -18.93
CA THR A 596 8.03 -19.69 -18.60
C THR A 596 7.70 -19.78 -17.10
N GLY A 597 6.68 -20.58 -16.80
CA GLY A 597 6.19 -20.92 -15.47
C GLY A 597 5.11 -22.01 -15.55
N SER A 598 4.31 -22.14 -14.49
CA SER A 598 3.36 -23.26 -14.32
C SER A 598 2.01 -23.09 -15.04
N THR A 599 1.65 -21.88 -15.48
CA THR A 599 0.34 -21.57 -16.06
C THR A 599 0.50 -20.84 -17.40
N PRO A 600 -0.02 -21.38 -18.52
CA PRO A 600 0.06 -20.72 -19.83
C PRO A 600 -0.54 -19.32 -19.85
N VAL A 601 0.09 -18.40 -20.58
CA VAL A 601 -0.42 -17.06 -20.88
C VAL A 601 -0.75 -17.01 -22.38
N PRO A 602 -2.03 -17.13 -22.79
CA PRO A 602 -2.40 -17.18 -24.20
C PRO A 602 -2.03 -15.88 -24.96
N PRO A 603 -1.46 -15.95 -26.18
CA PRO A 603 -1.12 -14.77 -26.98
C PRO A 603 -2.31 -13.83 -27.26
N SER A 604 -3.53 -14.35 -27.35
CA SER A 604 -4.75 -13.53 -27.57
C SER A 604 -5.13 -12.65 -26.37
N GLN A 605 -4.57 -12.90 -25.18
CA GLN A 605 -4.68 -11.99 -24.05
C GLN A 605 -3.90 -10.70 -24.32
N GLN A 606 -2.77 -10.78 -25.04
CA GLN A 606 -1.93 -9.62 -25.40
C GLN A 606 -2.70 -8.56 -26.23
N GLN A 607 -3.49 -8.97 -27.22
CA GLN A 607 -4.28 -8.04 -28.05
C GLN A 607 -5.37 -7.34 -27.24
N ALA A 608 -6.20 -8.09 -26.48
CA ALA A 608 -7.30 -7.48 -25.70
C ALA A 608 -6.82 -6.48 -24.64
N ILE A 609 -5.64 -6.73 -24.07
CA ILE A 609 -5.03 -5.89 -23.04
C ILE A 609 -4.46 -4.59 -23.62
N THR A 610 -3.80 -4.66 -24.78
CA THR A 610 -3.09 -3.51 -25.36
C THR A 610 -4.02 -2.59 -26.15
N THR A 611 -5.13 -3.11 -26.70
CA THR A 611 -6.07 -2.33 -27.53
C THR A 611 -7.43 -2.10 -26.88
N SER A 612 -7.74 -2.75 -25.74
CA SER A 612 -9.09 -2.73 -25.15
C SER A 612 -9.11 -2.84 -23.60
N ALA A 613 -8.11 -2.27 -22.93
CA ALA A 613 -8.13 -2.05 -21.48
C ALA A 613 -8.77 -0.71 -21.11
N ALA A 614 -9.35 -0.62 -19.91
CA ALA A 614 -9.90 0.62 -19.37
C ALA A 614 -8.84 1.68 -18.99
N PHE A 615 -7.55 1.37 -19.14
CA PHE A 615 -6.43 2.26 -18.90
C PHE A 615 -5.37 2.10 -19.99
N PRO A 616 -4.66 3.18 -20.39
CA PRO A 616 -3.56 3.08 -21.34
C PRO A 616 -2.41 2.31 -20.68
N ILE A 617 -1.95 1.24 -21.32
CA ILE A 617 -0.79 0.46 -20.88
C ILE A 617 0.37 0.85 -21.78
N SER A 618 1.56 1.06 -21.20
CA SER A 618 2.81 1.11 -21.97
C SER A 618 3.00 -0.19 -22.76
N SER A 619 3.78 -0.17 -23.85
CA SER A 619 4.11 -1.42 -24.54
C SER A 619 4.94 -2.31 -23.60
N LEU A 620 4.32 -3.39 -23.09
CA LEU A 620 4.98 -4.33 -22.17
C LEU A 620 5.95 -5.30 -22.86
N GLY A 621 6.12 -5.14 -24.18
CA GLY A 621 6.85 -6.09 -25.02
C GLY A 621 6.13 -7.43 -25.15
N THR A 622 6.90 -8.47 -25.46
CA THR A 622 6.41 -9.85 -25.55
C THR A 622 6.12 -10.39 -24.15
N LEU A 623 4.91 -10.91 -23.95
CA LEU A 623 4.51 -11.58 -22.71
C LEU A 623 5.21 -12.94 -22.56
N PRO A 624 5.43 -13.43 -21.33
CA PRO A 624 5.92 -14.79 -21.14
C PRO A 624 4.96 -15.82 -21.74
N GLN A 625 5.49 -16.98 -22.16
CA GLN A 625 4.66 -18.10 -22.63
C GLN A 625 3.81 -18.70 -21.50
N SER A 626 4.35 -18.73 -20.28
CA SER A 626 3.67 -19.16 -19.07
C SER A 626 4.26 -18.47 -17.83
N ALA A 627 3.53 -18.48 -16.73
CA ALA A 627 3.97 -17.87 -15.47
C ALA A 627 3.41 -18.62 -14.25
N THR A 628 4.01 -18.44 -13.08
CA THR A 628 3.55 -19.03 -11.82
C THR A 628 2.95 -17.94 -10.92
N PRO A 629 1.61 -17.83 -10.81
CA PRO A 629 0.94 -16.81 -10.03
C PRO A 629 1.34 -16.80 -8.55
N LEU A 630 1.62 -15.62 -8.00
CA LEU A 630 1.65 -15.44 -6.54
C LEU A 630 0.22 -15.48 -6.01
N GLN A 631 0.07 -15.97 -4.79
CA GLN A 631 -1.21 -16.10 -4.09
C GLN A 631 -1.38 -14.99 -3.04
N ALA A 632 -2.62 -14.64 -2.70
CA ALA A 632 -2.90 -13.84 -1.51
C ALA A 632 -2.29 -14.52 -0.25
N PRO A 633 -1.73 -13.78 0.73
CA PRO A 633 -1.72 -12.32 0.89
C PRO A 633 -0.59 -11.58 0.15
N TYR A 634 0.27 -12.29 -0.59
CA TYR A 634 1.46 -11.68 -1.21
C TYR A 634 1.12 -10.79 -2.40
N VAL A 635 -0.05 -11.02 -2.99
CA VAL A 635 -0.65 -10.17 -4.01
C VAL A 635 -2.06 -9.79 -3.63
N GLU A 636 -2.52 -8.68 -4.19
CA GLU A 636 -3.92 -8.29 -4.10
C GLU A 636 -4.44 -7.72 -5.42
N GLY A 637 -5.71 -7.98 -5.71
CA GLY A 637 -6.45 -7.39 -6.78
C GLY A 637 -6.86 -5.98 -6.43
N ALA A 638 -6.32 -5.03 -7.18
CA ALA A 638 -6.71 -3.65 -7.19
C ALA A 638 -7.56 -3.32 -8.41
N GLY A 639 -8.22 -2.17 -8.39
CA GLY A 639 -9.07 -1.71 -9.48
C GLY A 639 -8.41 -1.69 -10.86
N ASP A 640 -7.09 -1.67 -10.90
CA ASP A 640 -6.26 -1.56 -12.09
C ASP A 640 -5.32 -2.75 -12.34
N GLY A 641 -5.50 -3.86 -11.62
CA GLY A 641 -4.67 -5.07 -11.75
C GLY A 641 -4.15 -5.56 -10.41
N TYR A 642 -3.14 -6.43 -10.41
CA TYR A 642 -2.58 -7.00 -9.18
C TYR A 642 -1.38 -6.21 -8.65
N ARG A 643 -1.28 -6.10 -7.32
CA ARG A 643 -0.19 -5.40 -6.61
C ARG A 643 0.59 -6.37 -5.73
N LEU A 644 1.90 -6.22 -5.64
CA LEU A 644 2.74 -6.95 -4.69
C LEU A 644 2.54 -6.33 -3.29
N ARG A 645 1.97 -7.11 -2.36
CA ARG A 645 1.53 -6.65 -1.03
C ARG A 645 2.46 -7.09 0.11
N ALA A 646 3.29 -8.11 -0.10
CA ALA A 646 4.21 -8.59 0.92
C ALA A 646 5.55 -9.05 0.32
N PRO A 647 6.63 -9.05 1.12
CA PRO A 647 7.91 -9.55 0.66
C PRO A 647 7.88 -10.99 0.13
N TYR A 648 8.69 -11.28 -0.89
CA TYR A 648 8.73 -12.59 -1.54
C TYR A 648 10.15 -13.02 -1.89
N TRP A 649 10.46 -14.30 -1.72
CA TRP A 649 11.79 -14.85 -1.97
C TRP A 649 11.94 -15.37 -3.40
N VAL A 650 13.12 -15.16 -3.96
CA VAL A 650 13.54 -15.67 -5.27
C VAL A 650 14.94 -16.26 -5.21
N ARG A 651 15.20 -17.27 -6.04
CA ARG A 651 16.48 -17.97 -6.09
C ARG A 651 16.77 -18.51 -7.48
N VAL A 652 18.04 -18.47 -7.88
CA VAL A 652 18.58 -19.26 -9.00
C VAL A 652 19.67 -20.19 -8.46
N THR A 653 19.61 -21.48 -8.82
CA THR A 653 20.63 -22.49 -8.49
C THR A 653 21.22 -23.08 -9.77
N ARG A 654 22.54 -23.08 -9.89
CA ARG A 654 23.30 -23.72 -10.97
C ARG A 654 23.94 -25.02 -10.48
N ARG A 655 23.77 -26.10 -11.25
CA ARG A 655 24.41 -27.41 -11.07
C ARG A 655 24.90 -27.94 -12.43
N GLY A 656 26.20 -27.84 -12.69
CA GLY A 656 26.79 -28.03 -14.01
C GLY A 656 26.20 -27.06 -15.03
N ARG A 657 25.54 -27.61 -16.04
CA ARG A 657 24.79 -26.85 -17.06
C ARG A 657 23.36 -26.55 -16.67
N ARG A 658 22.80 -27.25 -15.68
CA ARG A 658 21.39 -27.07 -15.32
C ARG A 658 21.22 -25.89 -14.37
N CYS A 659 20.40 -24.94 -14.76
CA CYS A 659 19.95 -23.83 -13.92
C CYS A 659 18.48 -24.04 -13.51
N ILE A 660 18.15 -23.72 -12.26
CA ILE A 660 16.82 -23.89 -11.68
C ILE A 660 16.40 -22.57 -11.03
N GLY A 661 15.25 -22.04 -11.43
CA GLY A 661 14.59 -20.90 -10.82
C GLY A 661 13.52 -21.35 -9.82
N ALA A 662 13.54 -20.76 -8.63
CA ALA A 662 12.55 -21.07 -7.59
C ALA A 662 12.13 -19.82 -6.82
N MET A 663 10.91 -19.85 -6.29
CA MET A 663 10.33 -18.77 -5.50
C MET A 663 9.73 -19.30 -4.19
N SER A 664 9.60 -18.45 -3.18
CA SER A 664 9.07 -18.86 -1.87
C SER A 664 8.41 -17.72 -1.10
N PRO A 665 7.27 -17.98 -0.43
CA PRO A 665 6.65 -17.02 0.49
C PRO A 665 7.43 -16.82 1.79
N ASP A 666 8.06 -17.88 2.32
CA ASP A 666 8.66 -17.91 3.66
C ASP A 666 10.18 -18.11 3.67
N GLY A 667 10.78 -18.40 2.51
CA GLY A 667 12.20 -18.69 2.35
C GLY A 667 12.59 -20.11 2.78
N ILE A 668 11.62 -20.93 3.21
CA ILE A 668 11.80 -22.29 3.71
C ILE A 668 11.23 -23.29 2.71
N HIS A 669 9.98 -23.10 2.28
CA HIS A 669 9.30 -23.95 1.31
C HIS A 669 9.39 -23.32 -0.08
N TRP A 670 10.10 -23.99 -1.00
CA TRP A 670 10.40 -23.45 -2.32
C TRP A 670 9.61 -24.16 -3.42
N THR A 671 9.01 -23.36 -4.31
CA THR A 671 8.36 -23.82 -5.53
C THR A 671 9.31 -23.62 -6.70
N GLU A 672 9.62 -24.70 -7.45
CA GLU A 672 10.32 -24.59 -8.74
C GLU A 672 9.40 -23.94 -9.76
N VAL A 673 9.88 -22.87 -10.41
CA VAL A 673 9.17 -22.17 -11.49
C VAL A 673 9.60 -22.72 -12.85
N GLY A 674 10.89 -23.04 -13.01
CA GLY A 674 11.42 -23.64 -14.23
C GLY A 674 12.87 -24.08 -14.08
N SER A 675 13.31 -24.95 -14.99
CA SER A 675 14.70 -25.37 -15.11
C SER A 675 15.11 -25.63 -16.56
N THR A 676 16.33 -25.23 -16.90
CA THR A 676 16.87 -25.29 -18.27
C THR A 676 18.37 -25.62 -18.24
N GLU A 677 18.86 -26.35 -19.24
CA GLU A 677 20.30 -26.48 -19.48
C GLU A 677 20.82 -25.24 -20.21
N VAL A 678 21.78 -24.53 -19.62
CA VAL A 678 22.33 -23.28 -20.13
C VAL A 678 23.85 -23.36 -20.12
N GLU A 679 24.47 -23.08 -21.26
CA GLU A 679 25.93 -23.08 -21.41
C GLU A 679 26.53 -21.79 -20.82
N LEU A 680 26.63 -21.75 -19.49
CA LEU A 680 27.32 -20.68 -18.76
C LEU A 680 28.80 -21.01 -18.59
N GLY A 681 29.66 -20.01 -18.73
CA GLY A 681 31.09 -20.08 -18.48
C GLY A 681 31.45 -20.48 -17.03
N ARG A 682 32.74 -20.72 -16.78
CA ARG A 682 33.23 -21.13 -15.44
C ARG A 682 33.06 -20.05 -14.36
N SER A 683 33.07 -18.79 -14.76
CA SER A 683 32.78 -17.65 -13.90
C SER A 683 31.59 -16.91 -14.49
N VAL A 684 30.58 -16.65 -13.68
CA VAL A 684 29.35 -15.95 -14.07
C VAL A 684 29.14 -14.74 -13.16
N TYR A 685 28.29 -13.82 -13.59
CA TYR A 685 27.83 -12.69 -12.78
C TYR A 685 26.50 -13.05 -12.13
N ALA A 686 26.46 -13.01 -10.80
CA ALA A 686 25.29 -13.35 -9.99
C ALA A 686 24.81 -12.13 -9.21
N GLY A 687 23.49 -11.88 -9.18
CA GLY A 687 22.97 -10.80 -8.35
C GLY A 687 21.54 -10.35 -8.65
N PRO A 688 21.03 -9.35 -7.90
CA PRO A 688 19.70 -8.79 -8.10
C PRO A 688 19.62 -7.90 -9.35
N VAL A 689 18.46 -7.95 -10.01
CA VAL A 689 18.16 -7.19 -11.23
C VAL A 689 16.81 -6.48 -11.13
N LEU A 690 16.72 -5.33 -11.78
CA LEU A 690 15.48 -4.55 -11.90
C LEU A 690 15.37 -3.93 -13.30
N THR A 691 14.16 -3.90 -13.83
CA THR A 691 13.76 -2.98 -14.89
C THR A 691 12.36 -2.46 -14.62
N SER A 692 12.10 -1.20 -14.96
CA SER A 692 10.80 -0.58 -14.75
C SER A 692 9.76 -0.97 -15.81
N CYS A 693 10.22 -1.40 -17.00
CA CYS A 693 9.37 -1.66 -18.16
C CYS A 693 8.41 -0.52 -18.53
N LEU A 694 8.75 0.74 -18.23
CA LEU A 694 7.89 1.89 -18.54
C LEU A 694 7.84 2.22 -20.03
N GLY A 695 8.66 1.56 -20.86
CA GLY A 695 8.30 1.25 -22.23
C GLY A 695 8.26 2.42 -23.21
N VAL A 696 8.94 3.53 -22.92
CA VAL A 696 9.07 4.65 -23.87
C VAL A 696 10.50 5.17 -23.90
N ASP A 697 11.08 5.28 -25.10
CA ASP A 697 12.33 6.02 -25.33
C ASP A 697 12.02 7.53 -25.40
N GLU A 698 11.36 8.06 -24.36
CA GLU A 698 10.83 9.43 -24.32
C GLU A 698 11.36 10.20 -23.10
N GLU A 699 11.43 11.55 -23.20
CA GLU A 699 12.15 12.38 -22.21
C GLU A 699 11.50 12.38 -20.84
N TYR A 700 10.22 12.09 -20.81
CA TYR A 700 9.38 12.04 -19.64
C TYR A 700 9.35 10.64 -18.97
N ALA A 701 10.10 9.68 -19.48
CA ALA A 701 10.14 8.32 -18.92
C ALA A 701 11.02 8.26 -17.66
N GLU A 702 10.41 7.94 -16.51
CA GLU A 702 11.14 7.86 -15.24
C GLU A 702 11.77 6.47 -14.95
N THR A 703 12.60 6.41 -13.91
CA THR A 703 13.11 5.15 -13.35
C THR A 703 12.13 4.54 -12.36
N GLY A 704 11.97 3.21 -12.40
CA GLY A 704 11.35 2.44 -11.33
C GLY A 704 12.33 2.13 -10.19
N THR A 705 11.82 1.89 -8.98
CA THR A 705 12.58 1.53 -7.78
C THR A 705 12.18 0.15 -7.26
N GLY A 706 13.16 -0.65 -6.86
CA GLY A 706 12.96 -1.95 -6.23
C GLY A 706 14.05 -2.25 -5.19
N ALA A 707 13.69 -2.99 -4.14
CA ALA A 707 14.61 -3.28 -3.03
C ALA A 707 14.67 -4.77 -2.69
N PHE A 708 15.87 -5.20 -2.29
CA PHE A 708 16.18 -6.56 -1.89
C PHE A 708 16.85 -6.59 -0.53
N ASP A 709 16.45 -7.52 0.31
CA ASP A 709 17.17 -7.88 1.52
C ASP A 709 17.49 -9.38 1.54
N ASN A 710 18.14 -9.84 2.61
CA ASN A 710 18.55 -11.23 2.77
C ASN A 710 19.32 -11.81 1.56
N VAL A 711 20.02 -10.94 0.82
CA VAL A 711 20.78 -11.33 -0.35
C VAL A 711 21.92 -12.25 0.08
N SER A 712 22.10 -13.36 -0.64
CA SER A 712 23.21 -14.29 -0.42
C SER A 712 23.63 -14.96 -1.73
N VAL A 713 24.93 -15.18 -1.87
CA VAL A 713 25.56 -15.86 -3.00
C VAL A 713 26.50 -16.93 -2.43
N VAL A 714 26.24 -18.18 -2.81
CA VAL A 714 26.99 -19.35 -2.32
C VAL A 714 27.55 -20.11 -3.51
N SER A 715 28.84 -20.42 -3.49
CA SER A 715 29.51 -21.31 -4.42
C SER A 715 29.61 -22.71 -3.82
N ALA A 716 29.32 -23.74 -4.61
CA ALA A 716 29.55 -25.12 -4.21
C ALA A 716 31.06 -25.42 -3.99
N ALA A 717 31.94 -24.71 -4.70
CA ALA A 717 33.38 -24.90 -4.61
C ALA A 717 34.04 -24.05 -3.52
N GLN A 718 33.54 -22.83 -3.29
CA GLN A 718 34.18 -21.86 -2.41
C GLN A 718 33.41 -21.59 -1.10
N GLY A 719 32.21 -22.16 -0.95
CA GLY A 719 31.33 -21.83 0.17
C GLY A 719 30.65 -20.47 -0.02
N GLU A 720 30.49 -19.71 1.07
CA GLU A 720 29.91 -18.38 1.00
C GLU A 720 30.78 -17.44 0.15
N VAL A 721 30.21 -16.90 -0.94
CA VAL A 721 30.83 -15.82 -1.73
C VAL A 721 30.50 -14.48 -1.10
N TRP A 722 29.24 -14.29 -0.74
CA TRP A 722 28.77 -13.13 0.00
C TRP A 722 27.43 -13.42 0.67
N SER A 723 27.23 -12.93 1.89
CA SER A 723 25.92 -12.86 2.53
C SER A 723 25.75 -11.53 3.24
N VAL A 724 24.51 -11.06 3.37
CA VAL A 724 24.23 -9.89 4.19
C VAL A 724 24.67 -10.16 5.63
N ALA A 725 25.39 -9.21 6.23
CA ALA A 725 25.80 -9.32 7.62
C ALA A 725 24.57 -9.40 8.54
N ARG A 726 24.73 -10.05 9.71
CA ARG A 726 23.69 -10.01 10.76
C ARG A 726 23.35 -8.55 11.11
N PRO A 727 22.10 -8.24 11.51
CA PRO A 727 21.70 -6.88 11.81
C PRO A 727 22.58 -6.31 12.94
N ALA A 728 23.19 -5.16 12.71
CA ALA A 728 24.08 -4.53 13.69
C ALA A 728 23.30 -3.68 14.71
N ARG A 729 22.11 -3.20 14.32
CA ARG A 729 21.32 -2.24 15.07
C ARG A 729 20.50 -2.89 16.18
N ARG A 730 20.50 -2.25 17.35
CA ARG A 730 19.61 -2.60 18.47
C ARG A 730 18.21 -2.01 18.23
N VAL A 731 17.18 -2.81 18.48
CA VAL A 731 15.80 -2.33 18.47
C VAL A 731 15.58 -1.38 19.65
N THR A 732 14.95 -0.25 19.38
CA THR A 732 14.60 0.77 20.36
C THR A 732 13.11 0.82 20.61
N ASP A 733 12.73 1.52 21.67
CA ASP A 733 11.32 1.80 22.00
C ASP A 733 10.46 0.53 22.13
N LEU A 734 11.06 -0.56 22.63
CA LEU A 734 10.28 -1.70 23.06
C LEU A 734 9.49 -1.29 24.30
N ARG A 735 8.16 -1.31 24.16
CA ARG A 735 7.21 -1.09 25.25
C ARG A 735 6.50 -2.41 25.54
N ALA A 736 6.24 -2.65 26.83
CA ALA A 736 5.44 -3.77 27.30
C ALA A 736 4.36 -3.21 28.22
N THR A 737 3.10 -3.51 27.93
CA THR A 737 1.95 -3.06 28.72
C THR A 737 1.04 -4.22 29.04
N ALA A 738 0.53 -4.28 30.27
CA ALA A 738 -0.51 -5.24 30.63
C ALA A 738 -1.82 -4.83 29.92
N GLY A 739 -2.25 -5.61 28.93
CA GLY A 739 -3.55 -5.48 28.30
C GLY A 739 -4.66 -6.12 29.15
N ALA A 740 -5.83 -6.31 28.55
CA ALA A 740 -6.93 -7.03 29.19
C ALA A 740 -6.64 -8.53 29.31
N ASP A 741 -6.14 -9.15 28.23
CA ASP A 741 -5.99 -10.61 28.12
C ASP A 741 -4.53 -11.06 27.86
N ALA A 742 -3.62 -10.14 27.54
CA ALA A 742 -2.22 -10.43 27.22
C ALA A 742 -1.28 -9.32 27.67
N VAL A 743 0.02 -9.61 27.69
CA VAL A 743 1.03 -8.54 27.65
C VAL A 743 1.18 -8.07 26.20
N GLU A 744 0.86 -6.80 25.96
CA GLU A 744 1.00 -6.17 24.65
C GLU A 744 2.40 -5.60 24.50
N LEU A 745 3.11 -6.07 23.48
CA LEU A 745 4.40 -5.52 23.07
C LEU A 745 4.22 -4.65 21.84
N ALA A 746 4.84 -3.48 21.87
CA ALA A 746 4.94 -2.60 20.71
C ALA A 746 6.35 -2.05 20.61
N TRP A 747 6.81 -1.89 19.38
CA TRP A 747 8.02 -1.15 19.04
C TRP A 747 7.89 -0.63 17.62
N THR A 748 8.76 0.30 17.27
CA THR A 748 8.82 0.85 15.93
C THR A 748 10.19 0.58 15.32
N ASP A 749 10.19 0.20 14.05
CA ASP A 749 11.41 0.10 13.25
C ASP A 749 11.13 0.62 11.83
N PRO A 750 11.89 1.65 11.40
CA PRO A 750 11.76 2.21 10.06
C PRO A 750 12.30 1.28 8.96
N ASP A 751 12.94 0.15 9.28
CA ASP A 751 13.11 -0.91 8.30
C ASP A 751 11.83 -1.75 8.16
N LEU A 752 11.02 -1.37 7.17
CA LEU A 752 9.76 -2.04 6.82
C LEU A 752 9.93 -3.52 6.41
N SER A 753 11.15 -3.92 6.04
CA SER A 753 11.46 -5.31 5.68
C SER A 753 11.86 -6.17 6.87
N ALA A 754 12.09 -5.57 8.02
CA ALA A 754 12.65 -6.24 9.17
C ALA A 754 11.79 -7.41 9.66
N ARG A 755 12.48 -8.40 10.24
CA ARG A 755 11.85 -9.53 10.92
C ARG A 755 12.42 -9.64 12.31
N TYR A 756 11.60 -10.05 13.26
CA TYR A 756 11.98 -10.08 14.67
C TYR A 756 11.74 -11.43 15.31
N ARG A 757 12.55 -11.68 16.34
CA ARG A 757 12.24 -12.64 17.39
C ARG A 757 11.84 -11.90 18.65
N VAL A 758 10.80 -12.40 19.31
CA VAL A 758 10.36 -11.96 20.63
C VAL A 758 10.84 -12.96 21.66
N LEU A 759 11.45 -12.47 22.73
CA LEU A 759 11.99 -13.30 23.79
C LEU A 759 11.52 -12.82 25.15
N ARG A 760 11.36 -13.76 26.08
CA ARG A 760 10.80 -13.55 27.41
C ARG A 760 11.66 -14.21 28.50
N ALA A 761 11.76 -13.57 29.65
CA ALA A 761 12.41 -14.08 30.86
C ALA A 761 11.66 -13.63 32.13
N THR A 762 11.88 -14.30 33.26
CA THR A 762 11.37 -13.87 34.59
C THR A 762 12.25 -12.82 35.28
N HIS A 763 13.44 -12.57 34.74
CA HIS A 763 14.38 -11.55 35.22
C HIS A 763 14.93 -10.73 34.05
N ALA A 764 15.28 -9.46 34.31
CA ALA A 764 15.78 -8.54 33.29
C ALA A 764 17.08 -9.03 32.61
N ASP A 765 17.90 -9.80 33.31
CA ASP A 765 19.18 -10.32 32.78
C ASP A 765 19.03 -11.68 32.08
N GLY A 766 17.85 -12.28 32.11
CA GLY A 766 17.57 -13.60 31.52
C GLY A 766 17.67 -14.76 32.54
N PRO A 767 17.78 -16.02 32.07
CA PRO A 767 17.87 -16.44 30.67
C PRO A 767 16.57 -16.20 29.89
N TYR A 768 16.71 -15.83 28.61
CA TYR A 768 15.59 -15.50 27.73
C TYR A 768 15.20 -16.67 26.82
N LEU A 769 13.92 -17.03 26.82
CA LEU A 769 13.30 -17.99 25.89
C LEU A 769 12.74 -17.25 24.66
N THR A 770 12.92 -17.81 23.45
CA THR A 770 12.21 -17.32 22.26
C THR A 770 10.77 -17.80 22.26
N ILE A 771 9.82 -16.86 22.22
CA ILE A 771 8.38 -17.15 22.20
C ILE A 771 7.73 -16.89 20.84
N ALA A 772 8.37 -16.08 19.98
CA ALA A 772 7.95 -15.89 18.59
C ALA A 772 9.14 -15.61 17.67
N THR A 773 8.99 -15.97 16.39
CA THR A 773 9.96 -15.72 15.31
C THR A 773 9.24 -15.20 14.08
N GLY A 774 9.92 -14.39 13.26
CA GLY A 774 9.35 -13.88 12.01
C GLY A 774 8.29 -12.80 12.22
N VAL A 775 8.23 -12.19 13.42
CA VAL A 775 7.32 -11.06 13.68
C VAL A 775 7.68 -9.92 12.74
N ALA A 776 6.67 -9.33 12.12
CA ALA A 776 6.79 -8.30 11.10
C ALA A 776 5.65 -7.27 11.28
N PRO A 777 5.76 -6.07 10.69
CA PRO A 777 4.64 -5.14 10.64
C PRO A 777 3.44 -5.73 9.89
N VAL A 778 2.23 -5.28 10.24
CA VAL A 778 1.04 -5.50 9.43
C VAL A 778 1.01 -4.46 8.31
N GLY A 779 0.85 -4.91 7.06
CA GLY A 779 1.02 -4.05 5.89
C GLY A 779 2.48 -3.68 5.68
N PHE A 780 2.74 -2.40 5.40
CA PHE A 780 4.07 -1.88 5.08
C PHE A 780 4.56 -0.87 6.12
N GLY A 781 3.92 -0.79 7.29
CA GLY A 781 4.24 0.23 8.29
C GLY A 781 5.50 -0.01 9.10
N ALA A 782 5.97 1.03 9.77
CA ALA A 782 7.11 1.00 10.69
C ALA A 782 6.72 0.54 12.11
N ARG A 783 5.43 0.31 12.39
CA ARG A 783 4.94 -0.09 13.72
C ARG A 783 4.75 -1.60 13.82
N LEU A 784 5.32 -2.20 14.86
CA LEU A 784 5.25 -3.63 15.14
C LEU A 784 4.49 -3.91 16.44
N ARG A 785 3.83 -5.08 16.47
CA ARG A 785 3.06 -5.56 17.62
C ARG A 785 3.28 -7.04 17.86
N TYR A 786 3.17 -7.42 19.12
CA TYR A 786 3.05 -8.81 19.52
C TYR A 786 2.32 -8.91 20.86
N ALA A 787 1.23 -9.66 20.91
CA ALA A 787 0.52 -9.98 22.15
C ALA A 787 1.07 -11.30 22.72
N ASP A 788 1.52 -11.28 23.97
CA ASP A 788 1.89 -12.49 24.72
C ASP A 788 0.82 -12.86 25.75
N ALA A 789 -0.03 -13.81 25.39
CA ALA A 789 -1.01 -14.42 26.27
C ALA A 789 -0.54 -15.76 26.89
N THR A 790 0.73 -16.14 26.68
CA THR A 790 1.28 -17.43 27.13
C THR A 790 1.92 -17.38 28.51
N GLY A 791 1.95 -16.21 29.14
CA GLY A 791 2.51 -16.00 30.49
C GLY A 791 1.58 -16.49 31.60
N ALA A 792 2.15 -16.80 32.77
CA ALA A 792 1.35 -17.07 33.97
C ALA A 792 0.76 -15.76 34.54
N PRO A 793 -0.57 -15.66 34.78
CA PRO A 793 -1.20 -14.47 35.34
C PRO A 793 -0.53 -14.00 36.64
N GLY A 794 -0.38 -12.68 36.79
CA GLY A 794 0.29 -12.04 37.93
C GLY A 794 1.83 -12.09 37.89
N THR A 795 2.43 -12.92 37.02
CA THR A 795 3.89 -12.95 36.86
C THR A 795 4.36 -11.78 36.00
N THR A 796 5.33 -11.01 36.50
CA THR A 796 6.03 -9.99 35.69
C THR A 796 7.07 -10.67 34.83
N TYR A 797 6.95 -10.49 33.52
CA TYR A 797 7.95 -10.95 32.57
C TYR A 797 8.71 -9.78 31.98
N HIS A 798 9.97 -10.05 31.66
CA HIS A 798 10.86 -9.15 30.93
C HIS A 798 10.97 -9.63 29.48
N TYR A 799 10.80 -8.70 28.55
CA TYR A 799 10.80 -8.95 27.13
C TYR A 799 11.97 -8.24 26.47
N VAL A 800 12.61 -8.94 25.53
CA VAL A 800 13.56 -8.34 24.59
C VAL A 800 13.21 -8.79 23.18
N VAL A 801 13.42 -7.90 22.23
CA VAL A 801 13.26 -8.21 20.80
C VAL A 801 14.61 -8.13 20.09
N THR A 802 14.74 -8.91 19.02
CA THR A 802 15.91 -8.87 18.14
C THR A 802 15.53 -8.96 16.70
N LYS A 803 16.06 -8.05 15.90
CA LYS A 803 16.02 -8.11 14.45
C LYS A 803 16.78 -9.33 13.93
N THR A 804 16.29 -9.94 12.86
CA THR A 804 16.86 -11.14 12.24
C THR A 804 16.84 -11.04 10.72
N ASN A 805 17.89 -11.54 10.10
CA ASN A 805 17.99 -11.77 8.66
C ASN A 805 18.73 -13.10 8.39
N SER A 806 19.09 -13.39 7.14
CA SER A 806 19.82 -14.59 6.73
C SER A 806 21.24 -14.66 7.32
N GLY A 807 21.87 -13.51 7.62
CA GLY A 807 23.13 -13.43 8.36
C GLY A 807 23.01 -13.74 9.86
N GLY A 808 21.78 -13.83 10.40
CA GLY A 808 21.49 -14.27 11.75
C GLY A 808 20.77 -13.22 12.60
N ARG A 809 21.07 -13.22 13.91
CA ARG A 809 20.36 -12.44 14.92
C ARG A 809 21.18 -11.21 15.35
N GLY A 810 20.54 -10.05 15.35
CA GLY A 810 21.11 -8.81 15.86
C GLY A 810 21.10 -8.68 17.39
N PRO A 811 21.60 -7.57 17.95
CA PRO A 811 21.65 -7.35 19.39
C PRO A 811 20.25 -7.22 20.01
N ARG A 812 20.10 -7.71 21.25
CA ARG A 812 18.86 -7.61 22.05
C ARG A 812 18.49 -6.15 22.30
N SER A 813 17.22 -5.79 22.28
CA SER A 813 16.73 -4.50 22.79
C SER A 813 17.10 -4.30 24.27
N LYS A 814 16.87 -3.09 24.80
CA LYS A 814 16.71 -2.95 26.26
C LYS A 814 15.48 -3.75 26.70
N PRO A 815 15.48 -4.38 27.89
CA PRO A 815 14.33 -5.12 28.37
C PRO A 815 13.17 -4.18 28.71
N ALA A 816 11.96 -4.57 28.32
CA ALA A 816 10.71 -3.98 28.78
C ALA A 816 9.96 -5.00 29.63
N ALA A 817 9.21 -4.56 30.64
CA ALA A 817 8.54 -5.49 31.56
C ALA A 817 7.10 -5.08 31.82
N ALA A 818 6.24 -6.08 31.96
CA ALA A 818 4.86 -5.91 32.38
C ALA A 818 4.38 -7.17 33.12
N PRO A 819 3.46 -7.03 34.09
CA PRO A 819 2.76 -8.15 34.68
C PRO A 819 1.81 -8.77 33.65
N THR A 820 1.77 -10.10 33.60
CA THR A 820 0.75 -10.80 32.80
C THR A 820 -0.63 -10.58 33.42
N PRO A 821 -1.62 -10.07 32.66
CA PRO A 821 -2.97 -9.92 33.19
C PRO A 821 -3.64 -11.28 33.42
N SER A 822 -4.76 -11.28 34.13
CA SER A 822 -5.65 -12.44 34.21
C SER A 822 -6.64 -12.38 33.05
N PRO A 823 -6.51 -13.24 32.02
CA PRO A 823 -7.38 -13.16 30.86
C PRO A 823 -8.80 -13.63 31.19
N SER A 824 -9.77 -13.21 30.38
CA SER A 824 -11.11 -13.79 30.37
C SER A 824 -11.14 -15.12 29.62
N ARG A 825 -12.14 -15.97 29.85
CA ARG A 825 -12.27 -17.25 29.13
C ARG A 825 -12.52 -16.99 27.63
N PRO A 826 -11.85 -17.69 26.69
CA PRO A 826 -12.07 -17.49 25.26
C PRO A 826 -13.51 -17.77 24.85
N GLN A 827 -14.02 -16.98 23.90
CA GLN A 827 -15.34 -17.19 23.28
C GLN A 827 -15.16 -17.32 21.78
N LEU A 828 -15.64 -18.42 21.18
CA LEU A 828 -15.50 -18.64 19.73
C LEU A 828 -16.31 -17.60 18.95
N THR A 829 -15.67 -17.00 17.94
CA THR A 829 -16.23 -15.99 17.04
C THR A 829 -16.20 -16.42 15.57
N SER A 830 -15.55 -17.54 15.25
CA SER A 830 -15.56 -18.12 13.90
C SER A 830 -16.92 -18.71 13.54
N SER A 831 -17.22 -18.79 12.23
CA SER A 831 -18.47 -19.34 11.69
C SER A 831 -18.77 -20.74 12.24
N THR A 832 -20.04 -21.04 12.53
CA THR A 832 -20.46 -22.39 12.95
C THR A 832 -20.68 -23.34 11.76
N GLY A 833 -20.57 -22.86 10.52
CA GLY A 833 -20.64 -23.66 9.30
C GLY A 833 -19.50 -23.38 8.34
N ALA A 834 -18.99 -24.43 7.69
CA ALA A 834 -18.01 -24.34 6.61
C ALA A 834 -18.28 -25.40 5.54
N PHE A 835 -17.86 -25.09 4.31
CA PHE A 835 -18.02 -25.99 3.18
C PHE A 835 -16.65 -26.28 2.57
N ALA A 836 -16.40 -27.54 2.23
CA ALA A 836 -15.19 -28.01 1.58
C ALA A 836 -15.54 -28.93 0.41
N ASN A 837 -14.53 -29.33 -0.34
CA ASN A 837 -14.66 -30.29 -1.42
C ASN A 837 -13.69 -31.45 -1.25
N ALA A 838 -14.16 -32.67 -1.47
CA ALA A 838 -13.31 -33.84 -1.39
C ALA A 838 -12.24 -33.79 -2.50
N GLY A 839 -10.98 -33.98 -2.12
CA GLY A 839 -9.84 -33.92 -3.03
C GLY A 839 -9.20 -32.54 -3.21
N ASP A 840 -9.80 -31.47 -2.70
CA ASP A 840 -9.25 -30.11 -2.77
C ASP A 840 -8.61 -29.64 -1.47
N ALA A 841 -7.69 -28.69 -1.57
CA ALA A 841 -7.17 -28.01 -0.39
C ALA A 841 -8.29 -27.21 0.30
N PHE A 842 -8.41 -27.39 1.62
CA PHE A 842 -9.33 -26.69 2.49
C PHE A 842 -8.54 -25.97 3.59
N ALA A 843 -9.02 -24.78 3.97
CA ALA A 843 -8.49 -24.00 5.08
C ALA A 843 -9.64 -23.33 5.85
N TYR A 844 -9.58 -23.38 7.18
CA TYR A 844 -10.56 -22.76 8.07
C TYR A 844 -9.86 -22.30 9.36
N LEU A 845 -10.03 -21.04 9.75
CA LEU A 845 -9.40 -20.47 10.94
C LEU A 845 -10.37 -20.46 12.12
N ILE A 846 -10.03 -21.16 13.20
CA ILE A 846 -10.75 -21.08 14.47
C ILE A 846 -10.44 -19.72 15.11
N ARG A 847 -11.48 -18.89 15.31
CA ARG A 847 -11.35 -17.56 15.92
C ARG A 847 -12.05 -17.54 17.27
N ALA A 848 -11.43 -16.87 18.22
CA ALA A 848 -12.00 -16.64 19.54
C ALA A 848 -11.55 -15.28 20.10
N SER A 849 -12.36 -14.67 20.96
CA SER A 849 -11.97 -13.53 21.79
C SER A 849 -11.04 -13.95 22.93
N HIS A 850 -10.47 -12.96 23.64
CA HIS A 850 -9.67 -13.14 24.85
C HIS A 850 -8.37 -13.95 24.66
N GLU A 851 -7.64 -13.64 23.59
CA GLU A 851 -6.28 -14.13 23.31
C GLU A 851 -6.06 -15.63 23.58
N PRO A 852 -6.74 -16.51 22.82
CA PRO A 852 -6.53 -17.96 22.92
C PRO A 852 -5.09 -18.34 22.49
N VAL A 853 -4.47 -19.26 23.23
CA VAL A 853 -3.10 -19.74 22.98
C VAL A 853 -3.02 -21.23 22.63
N ARG A 854 -4.13 -21.94 22.75
CA ARG A 854 -4.25 -23.36 22.40
C ARG A 854 -5.55 -23.61 21.64
N PHE A 855 -5.47 -24.43 20.61
CA PHE A 855 -6.60 -24.81 19.77
C PHE A 855 -6.66 -26.31 19.57
N THR A 856 -7.87 -26.87 19.56
CA THR A 856 -8.13 -28.24 19.13
C THR A 856 -9.38 -28.32 18.27
N ALA A 857 -9.44 -29.34 17.44
CA ALA A 857 -10.58 -29.69 16.61
C ALA A 857 -10.71 -31.21 16.59
N SER A 858 -11.80 -31.75 17.16
CA SER A 858 -12.08 -33.19 17.17
C SER A 858 -13.28 -33.50 16.28
N GLY A 859 -13.21 -34.60 15.53
CA GLY A 859 -14.23 -34.96 14.52
C GLY A 859 -13.94 -34.45 13.11
N LEU A 860 -12.71 -33.96 12.85
CA LEU A 860 -12.29 -33.60 11.50
C LEU A 860 -12.31 -34.83 10.56
N PRO A 861 -12.73 -34.68 9.29
CA PRO A 861 -12.60 -35.73 8.29
C PRO A 861 -11.13 -36.03 7.98
N ASP A 862 -10.88 -37.25 7.48
CA ASP A 862 -9.55 -37.71 7.06
C ASP A 862 -8.92 -36.74 6.06
N GLY A 863 -7.63 -36.44 6.26
CA GLY A 863 -6.86 -35.51 5.43
C GLY A 863 -6.84 -34.06 5.94
N LEU A 864 -7.67 -33.70 6.92
CA LEU A 864 -7.61 -32.41 7.62
C LEU A 864 -6.88 -32.51 8.97
N ARG A 865 -6.20 -31.42 9.34
CA ARG A 865 -5.52 -31.27 10.64
C ARG A 865 -5.66 -29.84 11.16
N VAL A 866 -5.62 -29.68 12.48
CA VAL A 866 -5.55 -28.37 13.14
C VAL A 866 -4.13 -28.08 13.62
N ASP A 867 -3.63 -26.88 13.33
CA ASP A 867 -2.48 -26.33 14.03
C ASP A 867 -2.90 -25.87 15.42
N ARG A 868 -2.39 -26.55 16.45
CA ARG A 868 -2.77 -26.33 17.86
C ARG A 868 -2.38 -24.94 18.40
N ARG A 869 -1.50 -24.21 17.71
CA ARG A 869 -1.04 -22.88 18.10
C ARG A 869 -1.77 -21.78 17.35
N THR A 870 -2.04 -21.96 16.06
CA THR A 870 -2.64 -20.91 15.21
C THR A 870 -4.14 -21.04 15.05
N GLY A 871 -4.72 -22.22 15.34
CA GLY A 871 -6.13 -22.51 15.11
C GLY A 871 -6.48 -22.76 13.65
N LEU A 872 -5.49 -22.81 12.75
CA LEU A 872 -5.72 -23.11 11.33
C LEU A 872 -5.99 -24.60 11.13
N VAL A 873 -7.23 -24.92 10.76
CA VAL A 873 -7.61 -26.21 10.19
C VAL A 873 -7.23 -26.19 8.72
N SER A 874 -6.40 -27.13 8.25
CA SER A 874 -5.97 -27.21 6.85
C SER A 874 -5.72 -28.64 6.39
N GLY A 875 -5.74 -28.86 5.08
CA GLY A 875 -5.44 -30.14 4.46
C GLY A 875 -6.33 -30.42 3.25
N THR A 876 -6.45 -31.68 2.86
CA THR A 876 -7.27 -32.11 1.73
C THR A 876 -8.22 -33.20 2.21
N PRO A 877 -9.52 -32.91 2.40
CA PRO A 877 -10.45 -33.92 2.89
C PRO A 877 -10.67 -35.00 1.82
N THR A 878 -10.70 -36.26 2.22
CA THR A 878 -10.79 -37.38 1.27
C THR A 878 -12.19 -37.98 1.17
N ARG A 879 -13.10 -37.61 2.07
CA ARG A 879 -14.46 -38.16 2.17
C ARG A 879 -15.51 -37.07 2.15
N THR A 880 -16.56 -37.30 1.37
CA THR A 880 -17.74 -36.44 1.29
C THR A 880 -18.69 -36.71 2.45
N GLY A 881 -19.55 -35.75 2.76
CA GLY A 881 -20.55 -35.84 3.83
C GLY A 881 -20.54 -34.64 4.78
N GLU A 882 -21.41 -34.69 5.79
CA GLU A 882 -21.47 -33.70 6.86
C GLU A 882 -20.72 -34.21 8.09
N PHE A 883 -19.86 -33.37 8.65
CA PHE A 883 -19.03 -33.67 9.81
C PHE A 883 -19.29 -32.66 10.92
N THR A 884 -19.59 -33.15 12.12
CA THR A 884 -19.72 -32.33 13.32
C THR A 884 -18.36 -32.27 14.00
N VAL A 885 -17.71 -31.11 13.93
CA VAL A 885 -16.37 -30.88 14.49
C VAL A 885 -16.51 -30.07 15.79
N THR A 886 -16.03 -30.60 16.91
CA THR A 886 -15.94 -29.82 18.15
C THR A 886 -14.67 -28.98 18.11
N LEU A 887 -14.84 -27.66 18.14
CA LEU A 887 -13.76 -26.68 18.21
C LEU A 887 -13.52 -26.30 19.67
N THR A 888 -12.25 -26.16 20.05
CA THR A 888 -11.88 -25.64 21.37
C THR A 888 -10.80 -24.57 21.21
N ALA A 889 -10.96 -23.46 21.92
CA ALA A 889 -9.96 -22.41 22.07
C ALA A 889 -9.72 -22.19 23.57
N GLY A 890 -8.46 -22.14 24.01
CA GLY A 890 -8.14 -22.08 25.43
C GLY A 890 -7.02 -21.11 25.79
N ASN A 891 -7.06 -20.59 27.02
CA ASN A 891 -6.03 -19.76 27.63
C ASN A 891 -5.89 -20.07 29.15
N ALA A 892 -5.16 -19.25 29.90
CA ALA A 892 -4.93 -19.50 31.34
C ALA A 892 -6.23 -19.55 32.18
N ALA A 893 -7.34 -18.94 31.73
CA ALA A 893 -8.64 -18.95 32.41
C ALA A 893 -9.51 -20.18 32.09
N GLY A 894 -9.11 -20.99 31.11
CA GLY A 894 -9.80 -22.23 30.73
C GLY A 894 -10.10 -22.31 29.23
N ASP A 895 -11.02 -23.19 28.87
CA ASP A 895 -11.40 -23.50 27.49
C ASP A 895 -12.79 -22.96 27.14
N GLY A 896 -12.92 -22.37 25.95
CA GLY A 896 -14.19 -22.15 25.27
C GLY A 896 -14.40 -23.21 24.19
N THR A 897 -15.59 -23.81 24.12
CA THR A 897 -15.93 -24.87 23.17
C THR A 897 -17.11 -24.48 22.30
N GLY A 898 -17.17 -25.04 21.10
CA GLY A 898 -18.29 -24.86 20.17
C GLY A 898 -18.25 -25.90 19.06
N THR A 899 -19.25 -25.85 18.18
CA THR A 899 -19.42 -26.83 17.11
C THR A 899 -19.32 -26.16 15.75
N LEU A 900 -18.55 -26.78 14.86
CA LEU A 900 -18.49 -26.48 13.44
C LEU A 900 -19.17 -27.61 12.66
N THR A 901 -20.19 -27.28 11.88
CA THR A 901 -20.73 -28.16 10.84
C THR A 901 -19.89 -27.98 9.58
N LEU A 902 -19.06 -28.98 9.26
CA LEU A 902 -18.25 -29.02 8.05
C LEU A 902 -18.91 -29.93 7.01
N THR A 903 -19.41 -29.36 5.92
CA THR A 903 -19.96 -30.12 4.79
C THR A 903 -18.90 -30.28 3.70
N VAL A 904 -18.49 -31.52 3.43
CA VAL A 904 -17.56 -31.85 2.35
C VAL A 904 -18.36 -32.34 1.13
N GLY A 905 -18.40 -31.53 0.09
CA GLY A 905 -19.10 -31.81 -1.16
C GLY A 905 -18.32 -32.73 -2.11
N THR A 906 -19.06 -33.53 -2.89
CA THR A 906 -18.50 -34.31 -4.00
C THR A 906 -18.07 -33.37 -5.12
N PRO A 907 -16.82 -33.44 -5.63
CA PRO A 907 -16.41 -32.63 -6.77
C PRO A 907 -17.16 -33.05 -8.04
N PRO A 908 -17.51 -32.11 -8.95
CA PRO A 908 -17.99 -32.46 -10.28
C PRO A 908 -16.94 -33.28 -11.06
N PRO A 909 -17.39 -34.18 -11.96
CA PRO A 909 -16.50 -35.01 -12.75
C PRO A 909 -15.66 -34.16 -13.71
N ALA A 910 -14.46 -34.63 -14.05
CA ALA A 910 -13.65 -34.02 -15.12
C ALA A 910 -14.47 -33.93 -16.43
N PRO A 911 -14.30 -32.87 -17.24
CA PRO A 911 -13.29 -31.81 -17.17
C PRO A 911 -13.71 -30.56 -16.36
N TRP A 912 -14.72 -30.66 -15.48
CA TRP A 912 -15.14 -29.53 -14.66
C TRP A 912 -14.09 -29.18 -13.60
N THR A 913 -13.93 -27.89 -13.36
CA THR A 913 -13.11 -27.28 -12.32
C THR A 913 -13.91 -26.18 -11.65
N TYR A 914 -13.49 -25.70 -10.47
CA TYR A 914 -14.20 -24.63 -9.77
C TYR A 914 -13.25 -23.86 -8.85
N GLY A 915 -13.73 -22.74 -8.33
CA GLY A 915 -13.02 -21.85 -7.42
C GLY A 915 -13.58 -20.43 -7.52
N ASP A 916 -13.19 -19.59 -6.58
CA ASP A 916 -13.60 -18.19 -6.56
C ASP A 916 -12.95 -17.41 -7.71
N LEU A 917 -13.76 -16.57 -8.38
CA LEU A 917 -13.30 -15.37 -9.06
C LEU A 917 -13.05 -14.33 -7.98
N GLY A 918 -11.84 -13.78 -7.93
CA GLY A 918 -11.38 -12.90 -6.85
C GLY A 918 -10.32 -13.55 -5.96
N ASP A 919 -9.91 -12.85 -4.91
CA ASP A 919 -8.79 -13.24 -4.05
C ASP A 919 -9.30 -13.80 -2.72
N PRO A 920 -9.17 -15.11 -2.46
CA PRO A 920 -9.50 -15.67 -1.16
C PRO A 920 -8.63 -15.06 -0.05
N VAL A 921 -9.26 -14.43 0.94
CA VAL A 921 -8.58 -13.85 2.10
C VAL A 921 -8.91 -14.66 3.35
N LEU A 922 -7.97 -15.52 3.75
CA LEU A 922 -8.16 -16.47 4.86
C LEU A 922 -7.93 -15.85 6.25
N ASP A 923 -6.96 -14.94 6.35
CA ASP A 923 -6.67 -14.19 7.58
C ASP A 923 -6.47 -12.71 7.26
N ASP A 924 -7.54 -11.95 7.42
CA ASP A 924 -7.62 -10.49 7.29
C ASP A 924 -6.62 -9.72 8.16
N ARG A 925 -6.16 -10.27 9.30
CA ARG A 925 -5.16 -9.61 10.16
C ARG A 925 -3.79 -9.47 9.52
N LEU A 926 -3.53 -10.27 8.48
CA LEU A 926 -2.32 -10.17 7.68
C LEU A 926 -2.38 -8.99 6.70
N PHE A 927 -3.53 -8.32 6.61
CA PHE A 927 -3.79 -7.23 5.68
C PHE A 927 -4.07 -5.94 6.44
N GLY A 928 -3.40 -4.85 6.05
CA GLY A 928 -3.78 -3.51 6.51
C GLY A 928 -5.10 -3.01 5.90
N THR A 929 -5.40 -3.46 4.66
CA THR A 929 -6.65 -3.20 3.91
C THR A 929 -6.94 -4.36 2.98
N LEU A 930 -8.22 -4.57 2.63
CA LEU A 930 -8.63 -5.57 1.64
C LEU A 930 -8.79 -4.96 0.24
N GLY A 931 -8.29 -5.66 -0.77
CA GLY A 931 -8.40 -5.29 -2.19
C GLY A 931 -9.82 -5.38 -2.76
N VAL A 932 -10.00 -4.96 -4.01
CA VAL A 932 -11.32 -4.80 -4.68
C VAL A 932 -12.06 -6.12 -4.82
N VAL A 933 -11.33 -7.19 -5.08
CA VAL A 933 -11.88 -8.51 -5.39
C VAL A 933 -11.65 -9.51 -4.26
N ALA A 934 -11.43 -9.03 -3.02
CA ALA A 934 -11.25 -9.88 -1.87
C ALA A 934 -12.51 -10.71 -1.57
N VAL A 935 -12.32 -12.01 -1.36
CA VAL A 935 -13.35 -12.98 -0.99
C VAL A 935 -12.98 -13.53 0.39
N SER A 936 -13.63 -13.01 1.43
CA SER A 936 -13.36 -13.42 2.83
C SER A 936 -14.02 -14.73 3.21
N THR A 937 -15.03 -15.16 2.46
CA THR A 937 -15.73 -16.43 2.67
C THR A 937 -15.63 -17.28 1.40
N PRO A 938 -14.55 -18.07 1.23
CA PRO A 938 -14.31 -18.84 0.00
C PRO A 938 -15.48 -19.73 -0.38
N GLY A 939 -15.74 -19.85 -1.69
CA GLY A 939 -16.84 -20.63 -2.24
C GLY A 939 -16.59 -22.14 -2.24
N SER A 940 -17.65 -22.91 -2.54
CA SER A 940 -17.58 -24.36 -2.70
C SER A 940 -18.55 -24.84 -3.78
N THR A 941 -18.33 -26.07 -4.28
CA THR A 941 -19.17 -26.62 -5.36
C THR A 941 -19.35 -28.11 -5.19
N SER A 942 -20.57 -28.58 -4.91
CA SER A 942 -20.86 -30.01 -4.85
C SER A 942 -21.63 -30.49 -6.08
N TYR A 943 -21.39 -31.72 -6.50
CA TYR A 943 -22.09 -32.40 -7.58
C TYR A 943 -22.87 -33.60 -7.03
N GLU A 944 -24.18 -33.61 -7.26
CA GLU A 944 -25.09 -34.64 -6.76
C GLU A 944 -25.27 -35.77 -7.79
N GLU A 945 -25.73 -36.93 -7.33
CA GLU A 945 -25.88 -38.14 -8.17
C GLU A 945 -26.88 -37.95 -9.31
N ASP A 946 -27.85 -37.04 -9.17
CA ASP A 946 -28.85 -36.70 -10.19
C ASP A 946 -28.33 -35.71 -11.26
N GLY A 947 -27.06 -35.30 -11.18
CA GLY A 947 -26.43 -34.35 -12.08
C GLY A 947 -26.54 -32.89 -11.65
N THR A 948 -27.09 -32.62 -10.46
CA THR A 948 -27.24 -31.25 -9.94
C THR A 948 -25.93 -30.69 -9.40
N PHE A 949 -25.56 -29.49 -9.84
CA PHE A 949 -24.51 -28.68 -9.25
C PHE A 949 -25.09 -27.82 -8.12
N VAL A 950 -24.53 -27.90 -6.93
CA VAL A 950 -24.80 -26.97 -5.83
C VAL A 950 -23.60 -26.05 -5.66
N VAL A 951 -23.77 -24.81 -6.10
CA VAL A 951 -22.71 -23.80 -6.11
C VAL A 951 -22.96 -22.83 -4.97
N ARG A 952 -21.96 -22.67 -4.10
CA ARG A 952 -21.98 -21.75 -2.95
C ARG A 952 -20.92 -20.70 -3.18
N GLY A 953 -21.32 -19.44 -3.30
CA GLY A 953 -20.39 -18.35 -3.59
C GLY A 953 -20.66 -17.11 -2.75
N ALA A 954 -19.58 -16.49 -2.27
CA ALA A 954 -19.58 -15.15 -1.71
C ALA A 954 -19.00 -14.17 -2.73
N GLY A 955 -19.06 -12.87 -2.45
CA GLY A 955 -18.45 -11.84 -3.29
C GLY A 955 -19.27 -10.56 -3.31
N VAL A 956 -18.63 -9.44 -3.63
CA VAL A 956 -19.25 -8.11 -3.66
C VAL A 956 -20.17 -7.94 -4.87
N ASP A 957 -19.69 -8.26 -6.08
CA ASP A 957 -20.44 -8.10 -7.33
C ASP A 957 -19.72 -8.80 -8.51
N LEU A 958 -20.40 -8.96 -9.65
CA LEU A 958 -19.80 -9.24 -10.96
C LEU A 958 -19.39 -7.95 -11.70
N THR A 959 -19.30 -6.82 -11.00
CA THR A 959 -18.84 -5.52 -11.51
C THR A 959 -18.29 -4.64 -10.38
N VAL A 960 -17.51 -5.24 -9.48
CA VAL A 960 -16.96 -4.55 -8.31
C VAL A 960 -16.15 -3.33 -8.75
N ASN A 961 -16.50 -2.16 -8.22
CA ASN A 961 -15.91 -0.88 -8.59
C ASN A 961 -15.83 -0.62 -10.11
N ASN A 962 -16.76 -1.18 -10.90
CA ASN A 962 -16.73 -1.15 -12.36
C ASN A 962 -15.44 -1.74 -12.96
N GLN A 963 -14.76 -2.64 -12.25
CA GLN A 963 -13.42 -3.10 -12.60
C GLN A 963 -13.21 -4.60 -12.40
N GLY A 964 -13.85 -5.26 -11.44
CA GLY A 964 -13.62 -6.68 -11.15
C GLY A 964 -14.90 -7.50 -11.02
N MET A 965 -14.73 -8.81 -10.94
CA MET A 965 -15.79 -9.79 -10.66
C MET A 965 -15.41 -10.62 -9.44
N THR A 966 -16.37 -10.88 -8.56
CA THR A 966 -16.21 -11.81 -7.45
C THR A 966 -17.33 -12.84 -7.44
N GLY A 967 -17.04 -14.09 -7.13
CA GLY A 967 -18.05 -15.15 -7.04
C GLY A 967 -17.47 -16.54 -7.23
N GLN A 968 -18.16 -17.57 -6.75
CA GLN A 968 -17.78 -18.96 -7.02
C GLN A 968 -18.09 -19.31 -8.47
N PHE A 969 -17.10 -19.79 -9.22
CA PHE A 969 -17.24 -20.09 -10.64
C PHE A 969 -16.86 -21.54 -10.96
N VAL A 970 -17.87 -22.35 -11.28
CA VAL A 970 -17.74 -23.73 -11.77
C VAL A 970 -17.63 -23.69 -13.28
N ARG A 971 -16.64 -24.34 -13.86
CA ARG A 971 -16.27 -24.10 -15.26
C ARG A 971 -15.56 -25.27 -15.90
N ARG A 972 -15.60 -25.30 -17.22
CA ARG A 972 -14.71 -26.13 -18.06
C ARG A 972 -14.13 -25.30 -19.19
N PRO A 973 -12.93 -25.64 -19.71
CA PRO A 973 -12.34 -24.96 -20.86
C PRO A 973 -13.10 -25.33 -22.15
N ILE A 974 -13.27 -24.36 -23.05
CA ILE A 974 -13.84 -24.49 -24.40
C ILE A 974 -12.99 -23.68 -25.38
N THR A 975 -12.91 -24.10 -26.64
CA THR A 975 -12.31 -23.36 -27.75
C THR A 975 -13.35 -23.21 -28.86
N GLY A 976 -13.36 -22.07 -29.56
CA GLY A 976 -14.31 -21.80 -30.64
C GLY A 976 -15.70 -21.40 -30.13
N ASP A 977 -16.68 -21.44 -31.02
CA ASP A 977 -18.06 -21.06 -30.72
C ASP A 977 -18.75 -22.10 -29.84
N CYS A 978 -19.65 -21.63 -28.97
CA CYS A 978 -20.41 -22.55 -28.13
C CYS A 978 -21.76 -21.97 -27.72
N GLU A 979 -22.68 -22.89 -27.43
CA GLU A 979 -23.94 -22.60 -26.77
C GLU A 979 -23.99 -23.35 -25.43
N ALA A 980 -24.30 -22.60 -24.37
CA ALA A 980 -24.52 -23.14 -23.04
C ALA A 980 -25.98 -22.93 -22.61
N VAL A 981 -26.62 -23.98 -22.09
CA VAL A 981 -27.96 -23.95 -21.51
C VAL A 981 -27.88 -24.55 -20.11
N VAL A 982 -28.51 -23.92 -19.13
CA VAL A 982 -28.63 -24.46 -17.77
C VAL A 982 -30.00 -24.18 -17.19
N ARG A 983 -30.50 -25.10 -16.37
CA ARG A 983 -31.67 -24.88 -15.52
C ARG A 983 -31.22 -24.43 -14.13
N LEU A 984 -31.63 -23.23 -13.72
CA LEU A 984 -31.49 -22.74 -12.35
C LEU A 984 -32.70 -23.22 -11.54
N ASP A 985 -32.51 -24.18 -10.64
CA ASP A 985 -33.59 -24.83 -9.89
C ASP A 985 -34.06 -24.03 -8.68
N SER A 986 -33.09 -23.57 -7.87
CA SER A 986 -33.37 -22.89 -6.61
C SER A 986 -32.19 -22.05 -6.16
N ARG A 987 -32.47 -21.15 -5.23
CA ARG A 987 -31.51 -20.18 -4.71
C ARG A 987 -31.85 -19.80 -3.27
N THR A 988 -30.85 -19.80 -2.38
CA THR A 988 -31.04 -19.51 -0.94
C THR A 988 -29.86 -18.72 -0.36
N GLY A 989 -30.05 -18.11 0.81
CA GLY A 989 -29.01 -17.40 1.58
C GLY A 989 -28.88 -15.90 1.27
N ALA A 990 -28.88 -15.51 -0.01
CA ALA A 990 -28.75 -14.12 -0.43
C ALA A 990 -29.94 -13.67 -1.30
N THR A 991 -30.40 -12.43 -1.11
CA THR A 991 -31.58 -11.88 -1.81
C THR A 991 -31.25 -10.92 -2.95
N ALA A 992 -30.04 -10.35 -2.96
CA ALA A 992 -29.58 -9.42 -4.00
C ALA A 992 -28.58 -10.06 -5.00
N ASP A 993 -28.11 -11.26 -4.70
CA ASP A 993 -27.16 -12.09 -5.45
C ASP A 993 -27.36 -12.16 -6.97
N ARG A 994 -26.24 -12.42 -7.64
CA ARG A 994 -26.13 -12.61 -9.09
C ARG A 994 -25.71 -14.03 -9.39
N VAL A 995 -26.58 -14.76 -10.09
CA VAL A 995 -26.47 -16.20 -10.31
C VAL A 995 -26.80 -16.54 -11.75
N GLY A 996 -26.04 -17.41 -12.39
CA GLY A 996 -26.35 -17.85 -13.75
C GLY A 996 -25.18 -18.46 -14.52
N LEU A 997 -25.19 -18.28 -15.84
CA LEU A 997 -24.13 -18.71 -16.75
C LEU A 997 -23.08 -17.63 -16.93
N LEU A 998 -21.81 -18.03 -17.00
CA LEU A 998 -20.68 -17.17 -17.31
C LEU A 998 -19.77 -17.82 -18.35
N MET A 999 -19.40 -17.04 -19.37
CA MET A 999 -18.27 -17.28 -20.27
C MET A 999 -17.19 -16.25 -19.93
N ALA A 1000 -16.11 -16.68 -19.29
CA ALA A 1000 -14.98 -15.83 -18.90
C ALA A 1000 -13.76 -16.16 -19.74
N LYS A 1001 -13.11 -15.14 -20.32
CA LYS A 1001 -11.93 -15.31 -21.15
C LYS A 1001 -10.74 -15.91 -20.39
N SER A 1002 -10.65 -15.62 -19.09
CA SER A 1002 -9.68 -16.23 -18.17
C SER A 1002 -10.24 -16.31 -16.75
N LEU A 1003 -9.42 -16.83 -15.82
CA LEU A 1003 -9.75 -16.88 -14.39
C LEU A 1003 -9.44 -15.58 -13.65
N SER A 1004 -8.89 -14.59 -14.36
CA SER A 1004 -8.71 -13.27 -13.80
C SER A 1004 -10.07 -12.63 -13.55
N PRO A 1005 -10.33 -12.07 -12.35
CA PRO A 1005 -11.57 -11.36 -12.08
C PRO A 1005 -11.68 -10.06 -12.89
N PHE A 1006 -10.60 -9.62 -13.56
CA PHE A 1006 -10.54 -8.38 -14.32
C PHE A 1006 -10.74 -8.57 -15.84
N ASP A 1007 -10.74 -9.79 -16.35
CA ASP A 1007 -10.78 -10.07 -17.80
C ASP A 1007 -12.19 -9.93 -18.41
N GLN A 1008 -12.28 -9.96 -19.73
CA GLN A 1008 -13.52 -9.94 -20.49
C GLN A 1008 -14.40 -11.16 -20.18
N ALA A 1009 -15.71 -10.93 -20.14
CA ALA A 1009 -16.69 -11.96 -19.85
C ALA A 1009 -18.06 -11.63 -20.43
N ALA A 1010 -18.85 -12.67 -20.70
CA ALA A 1010 -20.27 -12.58 -21.01
C ALA A 1010 -21.06 -13.50 -20.07
N GLY A 1011 -22.29 -13.13 -19.72
CA GLY A 1011 -23.11 -13.93 -18.81
C GLY A 1011 -24.59 -13.83 -19.12
N ALA A 1012 -25.34 -14.90 -18.83
CA ALA A 1012 -26.79 -14.84 -18.68
C ALA A 1012 -27.07 -14.90 -17.18
N ILE A 1013 -27.40 -13.76 -16.58
CA ILE A 1013 -27.36 -13.57 -15.12
C ILE A 1013 -28.75 -13.22 -14.60
N VAL A 1014 -29.19 -13.94 -13.56
CA VAL A 1014 -30.36 -13.61 -12.75
C VAL A 1014 -29.90 -12.77 -11.55
N SER A 1015 -30.37 -11.52 -11.50
CA SER A 1015 -30.11 -10.59 -10.40
C SER A 1015 -31.27 -10.59 -9.40
N GLY A 1016 -30.95 -10.80 -8.12
CA GLY A 1016 -31.93 -10.78 -7.02
C GLY A 1016 -33.11 -11.74 -7.20
N GLY A 1017 -32.95 -12.76 -8.05
CA GLY A 1017 -33.97 -13.79 -8.30
C GLY A 1017 -35.17 -13.33 -9.11
N THR A 1018 -35.15 -12.10 -9.65
CA THR A 1018 -36.34 -11.49 -10.28
C THR A 1018 -36.12 -11.01 -11.71
N SER A 1019 -34.89 -10.78 -12.13
CA SER A 1019 -34.58 -10.26 -13.46
C SER A 1019 -33.41 -10.99 -14.10
N ALA A 1020 -33.63 -11.57 -15.28
CA ALA A 1020 -32.59 -12.16 -16.12
C ALA A 1020 -32.08 -11.12 -17.12
N GLN A 1021 -30.75 -11.03 -17.25
CA GLN A 1021 -30.07 -10.02 -18.08
C GLN A 1021 -28.88 -10.63 -18.82
N LEU A 1022 -28.55 -10.09 -19.98
CA LEU A 1022 -27.22 -10.27 -20.58
C LEU A 1022 -26.22 -9.41 -19.82
N MET A 1023 -25.16 -10.02 -19.31
CA MET A 1023 -23.99 -9.33 -18.81
C MET A 1023 -22.93 -9.32 -19.91
N LEU A 1024 -22.41 -8.14 -20.26
CA LEU A 1024 -21.22 -8.01 -21.11
C LEU A 1024 -20.15 -7.20 -20.41
N ARG A 1025 -18.93 -7.71 -20.47
CA ARG A 1025 -17.72 -7.05 -20.01
C ARG A 1025 -16.75 -7.00 -21.17
N THR A 1026 -16.81 -5.89 -21.90
CA THR A 1026 -16.18 -5.74 -23.22
C THR A 1026 -14.70 -5.36 -23.16
N THR A 1027 -14.24 -4.87 -22.01
CA THR A 1027 -12.86 -4.39 -21.82
C THR A 1027 -12.24 -4.98 -20.56
N VAL A 1028 -10.92 -5.13 -20.57
CA VAL A 1028 -10.13 -5.53 -19.40
C VAL A 1028 -10.19 -4.45 -18.33
N ALA A 1029 -10.41 -4.86 -17.07
CA ALA A 1029 -10.65 -3.99 -15.93
C ALA A 1029 -11.77 -2.96 -16.16
N GLY A 1030 -12.72 -3.26 -17.06
CA GLY A 1030 -13.85 -2.39 -17.41
C GLY A 1030 -15.13 -2.71 -16.64
N ARG A 1031 -16.16 -1.89 -16.85
CA ARG A 1031 -17.48 -2.13 -16.25
C ARG A 1031 -18.16 -3.33 -16.91
N SER A 1032 -18.86 -4.15 -16.13
CA SER A 1032 -19.81 -5.11 -16.68
C SER A 1032 -21.17 -4.42 -16.87
N ALA A 1033 -21.65 -4.35 -18.11
CA ALA A 1033 -22.96 -3.84 -18.47
C ALA A 1033 -24.01 -4.95 -18.38
N PHE A 1034 -25.17 -4.65 -17.82
CA PHE A 1034 -26.30 -5.57 -17.70
C PHE A 1034 -27.46 -5.04 -18.53
N THR A 1035 -27.85 -5.77 -19.58
CA THR A 1035 -28.86 -5.37 -20.56
C THR A 1035 -30.01 -6.37 -20.60
N GLY A 1036 -31.23 -5.87 -20.77
CA GLY A 1036 -32.47 -6.64 -20.63
C GLY A 1036 -33.01 -6.56 -19.20
N ASP A 1037 -34.29 -6.93 -19.04
CA ASP A 1037 -35.02 -6.83 -17.77
C ASP A 1037 -36.09 -7.92 -17.59
N ALA A 1038 -36.01 -9.01 -18.37
CA ALA A 1038 -36.99 -10.09 -18.37
C ALA A 1038 -37.23 -10.63 -16.96
N LYS A 1039 -38.50 -10.65 -16.54
CA LYS A 1039 -38.91 -11.11 -15.22
C LYS A 1039 -38.89 -12.62 -15.16
N VAL A 1040 -38.29 -13.16 -14.09
CA VAL A 1040 -38.13 -14.61 -13.91
C VAL A 1040 -38.38 -15.02 -12.47
N THR A 1041 -38.76 -16.29 -12.29
CA THR A 1041 -38.77 -17.00 -11.00
C THR A 1041 -38.09 -18.34 -11.22
N THR A 1042 -37.48 -18.90 -10.17
CA THR A 1042 -36.95 -20.27 -10.24
C THR A 1042 -38.09 -21.30 -10.13
N PRO A 1043 -38.07 -22.41 -10.90
CA PRO A 1043 -37.01 -22.78 -11.84
C PRO A 1043 -37.12 -22.06 -13.19
N CYS A 1044 -35.97 -21.76 -13.81
CA CYS A 1044 -35.90 -21.21 -15.17
C CYS A 1044 -34.67 -21.73 -15.92
N LEU A 1045 -34.70 -21.73 -17.26
CA LEU A 1045 -33.53 -22.06 -18.09
C LEU A 1045 -32.87 -20.80 -18.62
N LEU A 1046 -31.55 -20.72 -18.49
CA LEU A 1046 -30.71 -19.67 -19.05
C LEU A 1046 -29.94 -20.24 -20.24
N ARG A 1047 -29.86 -19.47 -21.33
CA ARG A 1047 -29.03 -19.78 -22.50
C ARG A 1047 -28.06 -18.65 -22.77
N LEU A 1048 -26.81 -18.98 -23.04
CA LEU A 1048 -25.78 -18.05 -23.51
C LEU A 1048 -25.05 -18.67 -24.71
N LYS A 1049 -25.03 -17.96 -25.83
CA LYS A 1049 -24.40 -18.40 -27.08
C LYS A 1049 -23.30 -17.41 -27.49
N ARG A 1050 -22.14 -17.92 -27.87
CA ARG A 1050 -21.06 -17.19 -28.55
C ARG A 1050 -21.00 -17.60 -30.02
N THR A 1051 -20.89 -16.62 -30.91
CA THR A 1051 -20.59 -16.82 -32.35
C THR A 1051 -19.59 -15.76 -32.80
N GLY A 1052 -18.32 -16.16 -32.97
CA GLY A 1052 -17.21 -15.23 -33.13
C GLY A 1052 -17.11 -14.25 -31.95
N THR A 1053 -17.27 -12.96 -32.22
CA THR A 1053 -17.28 -11.90 -31.19
C THR A 1053 -18.66 -11.63 -30.59
N LEU A 1054 -19.74 -12.19 -31.17
CA LEU A 1054 -21.12 -11.94 -30.75
C LEU A 1054 -21.51 -12.87 -29.60
N PHE A 1055 -22.19 -12.30 -28.60
CA PHE A 1055 -22.79 -13.01 -27.47
C PHE A 1055 -24.28 -12.72 -27.41
N ALA A 1056 -25.10 -13.76 -27.34
CA ALA A 1056 -26.54 -13.66 -27.22
C ALA A 1056 -27.04 -14.44 -26.00
N ALA A 1057 -27.84 -13.80 -25.14
CA ALA A 1057 -28.45 -14.45 -23.99
C ALA A 1057 -29.97 -14.56 -24.16
N ALA A 1058 -30.54 -15.66 -23.66
CA ALA A 1058 -31.98 -15.88 -23.64
C ALA A 1058 -32.39 -16.60 -22.35
N VAL A 1059 -33.68 -16.52 -22.01
CA VAL A 1059 -34.26 -17.19 -20.85
C VAL A 1059 -35.55 -17.92 -21.22
N SER A 1060 -35.85 -19.00 -20.50
CA SER A 1060 -37.07 -19.77 -20.62
C SER A 1060 -37.67 -20.02 -19.23
N THR A 1061 -38.98 -19.80 -19.10
CA THR A 1061 -39.75 -20.08 -17.88
C THR A 1061 -40.77 -21.20 -18.08
N ASP A 1062 -40.81 -21.81 -19.27
CA ASP A 1062 -41.78 -22.84 -19.68
C ASP A 1062 -41.12 -24.22 -19.91
N GLY A 1063 -39.96 -24.46 -19.29
CA GLY A 1063 -39.25 -25.74 -19.41
C GLY A 1063 -38.48 -25.90 -20.72
N GLY A 1064 -38.20 -24.81 -21.43
CA GLY A 1064 -37.34 -24.81 -22.63
C GLY A 1064 -38.14 -24.86 -23.93
N VAL A 1065 -39.47 -24.74 -23.85
CA VAL A 1065 -40.36 -24.68 -25.01
C VAL A 1065 -40.13 -23.38 -25.77
N THR A 1066 -40.00 -22.26 -25.05
CA THR A 1066 -39.77 -20.93 -25.64
C THR A 1066 -38.60 -20.21 -24.96
N PHE A 1067 -37.58 -19.85 -25.74
CA PHE A 1067 -36.50 -18.98 -25.28
C PHE A 1067 -36.77 -17.53 -25.66
N THR A 1068 -37.05 -16.70 -24.66
CA THR A 1068 -37.18 -15.25 -24.79
C THR A 1068 -35.78 -14.62 -24.84
N PRO A 1069 -35.40 -13.91 -25.92
CA PRO A 1069 -34.14 -13.19 -25.98
C PRO A 1069 -34.04 -12.14 -24.86
N LEU A 1070 -32.88 -12.07 -24.20
CA LEU A 1070 -32.59 -11.04 -23.19
C LEU A 1070 -31.94 -9.82 -23.87
N ALA A 1071 -30.82 -10.05 -24.56
CA ALA A 1071 -30.12 -9.11 -25.40
C ALA A 1071 -29.02 -9.84 -26.18
N GLU A 1072 -28.39 -9.13 -27.11
CA GLU A 1072 -27.16 -9.53 -27.78
C GLU A 1072 -26.15 -8.38 -27.78
N GLY A 1073 -24.87 -8.70 -27.93
CA GLY A 1073 -23.81 -7.71 -28.12
C GLY A 1073 -22.44 -8.33 -28.28
N GLU A 1074 -21.46 -7.53 -28.66
CA GLU A 1074 -20.14 -8.02 -29.05
C GLU A 1074 -19.08 -7.77 -27.98
N ILE A 1075 -18.11 -8.70 -27.93
CA ILE A 1075 -16.82 -8.50 -27.27
C ILE A 1075 -15.73 -8.67 -28.34
N PRO A 1076 -15.35 -7.61 -29.07
CA PRO A 1076 -14.41 -7.71 -30.19
C PRO A 1076 -13.06 -8.32 -29.81
N GLY A 1077 -12.57 -8.02 -28.59
CA GLY A 1077 -11.30 -8.52 -28.09
C GLY A 1077 -11.33 -9.94 -27.52
N PHE A 1078 -12.47 -10.65 -27.50
CA PHE A 1078 -12.56 -11.96 -26.83
C PHE A 1078 -11.63 -12.99 -27.49
N GLY A 1079 -11.53 -12.98 -28.82
CA GLY A 1079 -10.67 -13.86 -29.61
C GLY A 1079 -11.08 -15.34 -29.55
N ASP A 1080 -10.21 -16.23 -30.06
CA ASP A 1080 -10.47 -17.68 -30.21
C ASP A 1080 -9.63 -18.59 -29.30
N ALA A 1081 -8.92 -18.00 -28.32
CA ALA A 1081 -8.20 -18.81 -27.34
C ALA A 1081 -9.15 -19.61 -26.44
N PRO A 1082 -8.66 -20.69 -25.81
CA PRO A 1082 -9.44 -21.40 -24.81
C PRO A 1082 -9.96 -20.45 -23.72
N TYR A 1083 -11.27 -20.51 -23.45
CA TYR A 1083 -11.96 -19.73 -22.44
C TYR A 1083 -12.78 -20.64 -21.52
N HIS A 1084 -13.31 -20.11 -20.43
CA HIS A 1084 -14.03 -20.88 -19.42
C HIS A 1084 -15.53 -20.64 -19.51
N VAL A 1085 -16.32 -21.72 -19.54
CA VAL A 1085 -17.79 -21.68 -19.56
C VAL A 1085 -18.33 -22.45 -18.38
N GLY A 1086 -19.32 -21.88 -17.68
CA GLY A 1086 -20.06 -22.60 -16.65
C GLY A 1086 -20.94 -21.71 -15.77
N LEU A 1087 -20.98 -22.02 -14.47
CA LEU A 1087 -21.95 -21.53 -13.50
C LEU A 1087 -21.31 -20.57 -12.51
N VAL A 1088 -21.92 -19.42 -12.29
CA VAL A 1088 -21.42 -18.41 -11.33
C VAL A 1088 -22.45 -18.11 -10.24
N VAL A 1089 -21.97 -17.98 -9.00
CA VAL A 1089 -22.75 -17.51 -7.84
C VAL A 1089 -21.97 -16.40 -7.11
N CYS A 1090 -22.55 -15.21 -7.08
CA CYS A 1090 -22.07 -14.08 -6.29
C CYS A 1090 -23.18 -13.62 -5.34
N SER A 1091 -23.01 -13.78 -4.03
CA SER A 1091 -24.01 -13.41 -3.03
C SER A 1091 -24.29 -11.91 -2.92
N ARG A 1092 -23.41 -11.07 -3.48
CA ARG A 1092 -23.31 -9.63 -3.23
C ARG A 1092 -23.00 -9.27 -1.77
N SER A 1093 -22.34 -10.17 -1.08
CA SER A 1093 -21.74 -10.00 0.24
C SER A 1093 -20.41 -10.75 0.28
N PRO A 1094 -19.27 -10.11 0.62
CA PRO A 1094 -18.00 -10.82 0.76
C PRO A 1094 -17.97 -11.75 1.99
N LEU A 1095 -18.95 -11.62 2.90
CA LEU A 1095 -18.99 -12.32 4.18
C LEU A 1095 -19.97 -13.49 4.22
N THR A 1096 -20.95 -13.54 3.31
CA THR A 1096 -22.01 -14.55 3.33
C THR A 1096 -22.12 -15.27 2.00
N HIS A 1097 -22.35 -16.58 2.04
CA HIS A 1097 -22.62 -17.38 0.84
C HIS A 1097 -24.05 -17.20 0.37
N GLY A 1098 -24.22 -17.08 -0.95
CA GLY A 1098 -25.44 -17.46 -1.65
C GLY A 1098 -25.27 -18.91 -2.13
N THR A 1099 -26.35 -19.69 -2.11
CA THR A 1099 -26.36 -21.06 -2.62
C THR A 1099 -27.33 -21.14 -3.80
N ALA A 1100 -26.88 -21.71 -4.92
CA ALA A 1100 -27.73 -21.98 -6.08
C ALA A 1100 -27.61 -23.46 -6.50
N ARG A 1101 -28.72 -24.04 -6.91
CA ARG A 1101 -28.78 -25.39 -7.49
C ARG A 1101 -29.04 -25.29 -8.99
N PHE A 1102 -28.24 -25.99 -9.77
CA PHE A 1102 -28.33 -26.03 -11.23
C PHE A 1102 -28.39 -27.45 -11.74
N SER A 1103 -29.34 -27.73 -12.61
CA SER A 1103 -29.49 -29.00 -13.33
C SER A 1103 -29.51 -28.77 -14.84
N GLU A 1104 -29.60 -29.85 -15.62
CA GLU A 1104 -29.69 -29.78 -17.09
C GLU A 1104 -28.57 -28.93 -17.73
N VAL A 1105 -27.36 -28.99 -17.18
CA VAL A 1105 -26.20 -28.21 -17.66
C VAL A 1105 -25.71 -28.80 -18.99
N SER A 1106 -25.92 -28.08 -20.08
CA SER A 1106 -25.47 -28.45 -21.42
C SER A 1106 -24.51 -27.38 -21.96
N ILE A 1107 -23.35 -27.80 -22.47
CA ILE A 1107 -22.39 -26.94 -23.18
C ILE A 1107 -22.00 -27.64 -24.47
N THR A 1108 -22.45 -27.07 -25.59
CA THR A 1108 -22.31 -27.63 -26.94
C THR A 1108 -21.41 -26.70 -27.76
N PRO A 1109 -20.21 -27.15 -28.18
CA PRO A 1109 -19.45 -26.47 -29.21
C PRO A 1109 -20.28 -26.40 -30.50
N THR A 1110 -20.28 -25.25 -31.18
CA THR A 1110 -21.14 -25.01 -32.36
C THR A 1110 -20.34 -24.72 -33.61
#